data_AF-A0AAU4KWD4-F1
#
_entry.id   AF-A0AAU4KWD4-F1
#
_cell.length_a   1.000
_cell.length_b   1.000
_cell.length_c   1.000
_cell.angle_alpha   90.00
_cell.angle_beta   90.00
_cell.angle_gamma   90.00
#
_symmetry.space_group_name_H-M   'P 1'
#
loop_
_entity.id
_entity.type
_entity.pdbx_description
1 polymer ?
#
loop_
_entity_poly.entity_id
_entity_poly.type
_entity_poly.pdbx_seq_one_letter_code
_entity_poly.pdbx_strand_id
1 'polypeptide(L)'
;MRHFWNDVNRVRRERVHAEVAAAKVRQAQVSAFWDRHKTVVKERWAGRTAGRGKTMIVDIPEIAVQWHSDNTVRPEEVSATAQQRGVAVSPYLWECPLGLGHKPWPAWPKDRVQAGAGCPACRQLIRLADLRTLADQYRGLIPAGDTSFAARDRAPWVCRTWAVEPTTGRWHKVEHHFDAVTKERALQGDGCRVCAGYVIDDTNSLQTWFPEIAAEVDDPDIDPRQLSTSQHNISRKKLDTNDPKDAYERLSWRCRHGHRWKATILNRVRGARCPRCSTAGTSKEQVRLIAELAGLMDYVPPQPRDARLPDGLTDFASHQITVPPLHKPDHWRYKAVEVDAVFHVQGGLRIGVEYDGSYHHSVKKRDRQQFESEKSQVLAAADKLDLLVHVRVGDLPPLEAPQALSVPIPERSDPYQQACAVATAIRNRIPDSVPGLDDYVARRRAQCQEQADAYILAVWGELRPPRRKPERVASPRPRRLKETEPHHDSLLTPVDAPYRNPVRSAEIVRDYQCACGNSPFTAVQAQVTSGNTKSCGCLRNQTKQQQRSTISSVETRDARAWAREQGIEVGVNGRVPDRITASYRLSKAGRLDALGSDGLLEEHRVQQWAQLNGQKLGARGRVTSEVWLAYAIDCLTVGEPDDGATEQQPAREAVQEGA
;
A
#
# COMPACT_ATOMS: atom_id res chain seq x y z
N MET A 1 -1.23 6.22 13.14
CA MET A 1 -0.67 6.20 14.51
C MET A 1 0.06 4.90 14.82
N ARG A 2 -0.55 3.71 14.68
CA ARG A 2 0.23 2.45 14.65
C ARG A 2 1.35 2.50 13.59
N HIS A 3 1.08 3.07 12.40
CA HIS A 3 2.12 3.35 11.41
C HIS A 3 3.23 4.25 11.95
N PHE A 4 2.91 5.44 12.48
CA PHE A 4 3.90 6.34 13.08
C PHE A 4 4.72 5.68 14.20
N TRP A 5 4.09 4.95 15.12
CA TRP A 5 4.78 4.20 16.17
C TRP A 5 5.67 3.10 15.59
N ASN A 6 5.17 2.35 14.59
CA ASN A 6 5.95 1.34 13.88
C ASN A 6 7.14 1.97 13.14
N ASP A 7 6.96 3.14 12.55
CA ASP A 7 8.02 3.87 11.82
C ASP A 7 9.10 4.36 12.78
N VAL A 8 8.71 5.02 13.89
CA VAL A 8 9.65 5.47 14.92
C VAL A 8 10.43 4.30 15.51
N ASN A 9 9.75 3.19 15.85
CA ASN A 9 10.41 2.00 16.36
C ASN A 9 11.22 1.24 15.29
N ARG A 10 10.80 1.26 14.02
CA ARG A 10 11.57 0.71 12.91
C ARG A 10 12.89 1.46 12.76
N VAL A 11 12.85 2.79 12.69
CA VAL A 11 14.06 3.63 12.59
C VAL A 11 15.01 3.38 13.76
N ARG A 12 14.48 3.29 14.98
CA ARG A 12 15.27 2.95 16.17
C ARG A 12 15.91 1.56 16.07
N ARG A 13 15.16 0.55 15.62
CA ARG A 13 15.69 -0.82 15.42
C ARG A 13 16.78 -0.86 14.36
N GLU A 14 16.56 -0.21 13.21
CA GLU A 14 17.55 -0.11 12.14
C GLU A 14 18.84 0.55 12.63
N ARG A 15 18.72 1.61 13.44
CA ARG A 15 19.87 2.27 14.06
C ARG A 15 20.63 1.36 15.03
N VAL A 16 19.92 0.63 15.89
CA VAL A 16 20.54 -0.37 16.77
C VAL A 16 21.29 -1.44 15.96
N HIS A 17 20.69 -1.96 14.89
CA HIS A 17 21.33 -2.95 14.03
C HIS A 17 22.60 -2.41 13.37
N ALA A 18 22.58 -1.15 12.89
CA ALA A 18 23.75 -0.50 12.31
C ALA A 18 24.87 -0.31 13.35
N GLU A 19 24.54 0.15 14.56
CA GLU A 19 25.50 0.31 15.67
C GLU A 19 26.16 -1.04 16.03
N VAL A 20 25.36 -2.12 16.12
CA VAL A 20 25.86 -3.47 16.41
C VAL A 20 26.74 -3.99 15.27
N ALA A 21 26.35 -3.79 14.01
CA ALA A 21 27.14 -4.21 12.86
C ALA A 21 28.50 -3.51 12.84
N ALA A 22 28.53 -2.18 13.06
CA ALA A 22 29.76 -1.42 13.14
C ALA A 22 30.66 -1.88 14.30
N ALA A 23 30.09 -2.15 15.47
CA ALA A 23 30.84 -2.68 16.61
C ALA A 23 31.42 -4.07 16.34
N LYS A 24 30.69 -4.95 15.64
CA LYS A 24 31.19 -6.27 15.22
C LYS A 24 32.34 -6.18 14.22
N VAL A 25 32.28 -5.23 13.28
CA VAL A 25 33.39 -4.99 12.34
C VAL A 25 34.65 -4.56 13.10
N ARG A 26 34.53 -3.62 14.06
CA ARG A 26 35.66 -3.23 14.92
C ARG A 26 36.20 -4.41 15.73
N GLN A 27 35.32 -5.22 16.33
CA GLN A 27 35.73 -6.44 17.04
C GLN A 27 36.48 -7.42 16.13
N ALA A 28 36.01 -7.63 14.89
CA ALA A 28 36.67 -8.50 13.93
C ALA A 28 38.06 -7.99 13.53
N GLN A 29 38.23 -6.68 13.35
CA GLN A 29 39.53 -6.06 13.08
C GLN A 29 40.51 -6.27 14.25
N VAL A 30 40.04 -6.07 15.48
CA VAL A 30 40.86 -6.29 16.68
C VAL A 30 41.18 -7.77 16.87
N SER A 31 40.22 -8.68 16.66
CA SER A 31 40.48 -10.12 16.70
C SER A 31 41.51 -10.53 15.66
N ALA A 32 41.39 -10.05 14.42
CA ALA A 32 42.36 -10.32 13.35
C ALA A 32 43.76 -9.78 13.68
N PHE A 33 43.86 -8.63 14.35
CA PHE A 33 45.14 -8.15 14.87
C PHE A 33 45.74 -9.13 15.89
N TRP A 34 44.96 -9.58 16.88
CA TRP A 34 45.45 -10.50 17.90
C TRP A 34 45.76 -11.89 17.36
N ASP A 35 45.05 -12.36 16.35
CA ASP A 35 45.34 -13.63 15.67
C ASP A 35 46.67 -13.55 14.91
N ARG A 36 46.88 -12.49 14.12
CA ARG A 36 48.18 -12.26 13.46
C ARG A 36 49.31 -12.12 14.48
N HIS A 37 49.07 -11.34 15.53
CA HIS A 37 50.03 -11.15 16.61
C HIS A 37 50.43 -12.47 17.25
N LYS A 38 49.45 -13.32 17.57
CA LYS A 38 49.66 -14.64 18.15
C LYS A 38 50.46 -15.54 17.22
N THR A 39 50.17 -15.55 15.92
CA THR A 39 50.94 -16.31 14.92
C THR A 39 52.40 -15.86 14.89
N VAL A 40 52.65 -14.56 14.75
CA VAL A 40 54.01 -13.99 14.70
C VAL A 40 54.80 -14.30 15.96
N VAL A 41 54.20 -14.12 17.14
CA VAL A 41 54.86 -14.43 18.42
C VAL A 41 55.20 -15.91 18.52
N LYS A 42 54.31 -16.80 18.10
CA LYS A 42 54.55 -18.25 18.14
C LYS A 42 55.61 -18.71 17.15
N GLU A 43 55.62 -18.16 15.93
CA GLU A 43 56.65 -18.43 14.94
C GLU A 43 58.02 -17.96 15.41
N ARG A 44 58.10 -16.72 15.93
CA ARG A 44 59.34 -16.18 16.53
C ARG A 44 59.80 -17.01 17.72
N TRP A 45 58.88 -17.44 18.57
CA TRP A 45 59.20 -18.34 19.67
C TRP A 45 59.74 -19.68 19.15
N ALA A 46 59.10 -20.30 18.16
CA ALA A 46 59.54 -21.59 17.60
C ALA A 46 60.88 -21.51 16.86
N GLY A 47 61.15 -20.40 16.16
CA GLY A 47 62.36 -20.16 15.37
C GLY A 47 63.59 -19.76 16.19
N ARG A 48 63.48 -19.67 17.52
CA ARG A 48 64.63 -19.40 18.38
C ARG A 48 65.65 -20.54 18.25
N THR A 49 66.84 -20.22 17.74
CA THR A 49 67.94 -21.18 17.70
C THR A 49 68.31 -21.56 19.14
N ALA A 50 68.46 -22.86 19.40
CA ALA A 50 68.77 -23.45 20.70
C ALA A 50 70.19 -23.12 21.22
N GLY A 51 70.67 -21.90 21.03
CA GLY A 51 71.95 -21.41 21.52
C GLY A 51 71.81 -20.92 22.96
N ARG A 52 72.19 -21.77 23.93
CA ARG A 52 72.60 -21.60 25.36
C ARG A 52 72.27 -20.31 26.18
N GLY A 53 71.47 -19.35 25.72
CA GLY A 53 71.07 -18.13 26.44
C GLY A 53 69.58 -18.14 26.80
N LYS A 54 69.21 -17.47 27.90
CA LYS A 54 67.80 -17.23 28.26
C LYS A 54 67.23 -16.17 27.32
N THR A 55 66.22 -16.51 26.52
CA THR A 55 65.43 -15.52 25.75
C THR A 55 64.73 -14.57 26.72
N MET A 56 64.93 -13.28 26.54
CA MET A 56 64.33 -12.20 27.31
C MET A 56 63.12 -11.62 26.57
N ILE A 57 62.32 -10.77 27.23
CA ILE A 57 61.14 -10.17 26.61
C ILE A 57 61.53 -9.24 25.45
N VAL A 58 62.64 -8.51 25.59
CA VAL A 58 63.17 -7.61 24.54
C VAL A 58 63.45 -8.34 23.22
N ASP A 59 63.79 -9.64 23.26
CA ASP A 59 64.08 -10.46 22.09
C ASP A 59 62.83 -10.83 21.28
N ILE A 60 61.64 -10.53 21.81
CA ILE A 60 60.35 -10.71 21.14
C ILE A 60 59.68 -9.33 21.00
N PRO A 61 60.08 -8.51 20.00
CA PRO A 61 59.58 -7.16 19.77
C PRO A 61 58.06 -7.00 19.87
N GLU A 62 57.29 -7.95 19.35
CA GLU A 62 55.82 -7.93 19.40
C GLU A 62 55.31 -7.97 20.85
N ILE A 63 56.00 -8.68 21.75
CA ILE A 63 55.67 -8.73 23.17
C ILE A 63 56.26 -7.54 23.90
N ALA A 64 57.50 -7.13 23.60
CA ALA A 64 58.20 -6.03 24.25
C ALA A 64 57.48 -4.69 24.09
N VAL A 65 56.90 -4.40 22.92
CA VAL A 65 56.14 -3.15 22.66
C VAL A 65 54.89 -2.99 23.52
N GLN A 66 54.49 -4.03 24.25
CA GLN A 66 53.32 -4.01 25.16
C GLN A 66 53.74 -3.92 26.62
N TRP A 67 55.03 -3.74 26.92
CA TRP A 67 55.53 -3.60 28.28
C TRP A 67 55.11 -2.26 28.88
N HIS A 68 54.38 -2.26 29.99
CA HIS A 68 53.93 -1.02 30.62
C HIS A 68 55.09 -0.29 31.33
N SER A 69 55.07 1.04 31.35
CA SER A 69 56.11 1.87 31.99
C SER A 69 56.18 1.75 33.51
N ASP A 70 55.06 1.42 34.16
CA ASP A 70 54.99 1.26 35.64
C ASP A 70 55.68 -0.02 36.16
N ASN A 71 56.19 -0.88 35.27
CA ASN A 71 56.98 -2.03 35.71
C ASN A 71 58.33 -1.55 36.29
N THR A 72 58.70 -2.07 37.45
CA THR A 72 59.96 -1.71 38.12
C THR A 72 61.21 -2.31 37.48
N VAL A 73 61.05 -3.20 36.49
CA VAL A 73 62.14 -3.88 35.79
C VAL A 73 62.00 -3.70 34.28
N ARG A 74 63.14 -3.70 33.57
CA ARG A 74 63.19 -3.47 32.13
C ARG A 74 62.92 -4.78 31.36
N PRO A 75 62.33 -4.73 30.15
CA PRO A 75 62.01 -5.95 29.39
C PRO A 75 63.25 -6.78 28.99
N GLU A 76 64.44 -6.21 28.93
CA GLU A 76 65.71 -6.90 28.70
C GLU A 76 66.19 -7.74 29.91
N GLU A 77 65.64 -7.48 31.11
CA GLU A 77 66.03 -8.17 32.35
C GLU A 77 65.08 -9.33 32.71
N VAL A 78 63.96 -9.45 31.98
CA VAL A 78 62.90 -10.42 32.30
C VAL A 78 62.88 -11.53 31.26
N SER A 79 62.95 -12.78 31.73
CA SER A 79 62.88 -13.95 30.87
C SER A 79 61.50 -14.11 30.23
N ALA A 80 61.47 -14.44 28.93
CA ALA A 80 60.25 -14.72 28.16
C ALA A 80 59.42 -15.91 28.70
N THR A 81 60.02 -16.77 29.55
CA THR A 81 59.35 -17.90 30.22
C THR A 81 59.10 -17.66 31.70
N ALA A 82 59.32 -16.44 32.20
CA ALA A 82 59.12 -16.10 33.60
C ALA A 82 57.69 -16.44 34.05
N GLN A 83 57.61 -17.28 35.08
CA GLN A 83 56.40 -17.65 35.79
C GLN A 83 56.80 -18.12 37.19
N GLN A 84 56.08 -17.66 38.22
CA GLN A 84 56.24 -18.18 39.57
C GLN A 84 55.13 -19.18 39.89
N ARG A 85 55.50 -20.41 40.29
CA ARG A 85 54.52 -21.41 40.74
C ARG A 85 53.90 -20.96 42.07
N GLY A 86 52.58 -21.08 42.20
CA GLY A 86 51.83 -20.77 43.42
C GLY A 86 51.36 -19.31 43.55
N VAL A 87 51.73 -18.41 42.63
CA VAL A 87 51.26 -17.02 42.62
C VAL A 87 50.19 -16.83 41.53
N ALA A 88 49.00 -16.40 41.94
CA ALA A 88 47.84 -16.31 41.05
C ALA A 88 47.89 -15.13 40.06
N VAL A 89 48.56 -14.03 40.42
CA VAL A 89 48.62 -12.79 39.63
C VAL A 89 50.07 -12.43 39.34
N SER A 90 50.41 -12.20 38.08
CA SER A 90 51.73 -11.75 37.67
C SER A 90 52.02 -10.33 38.18
N PRO A 91 53.25 -10.03 38.65
CA PRO A 91 53.64 -8.67 39.01
C PRO A 91 53.87 -7.76 37.78
N TYR A 92 53.92 -8.34 36.57
CA TYR A 92 54.22 -7.60 35.34
C TYR A 92 52.94 -7.08 34.68
N LEU A 93 52.90 -5.77 34.45
CA LEU A 93 51.82 -5.04 33.79
C LEU A 93 52.08 -4.89 32.29
N TRP A 94 51.01 -4.98 31.51
CA TRP A 94 51.05 -4.87 30.06
C TRP A 94 50.07 -3.80 29.58
N GLU A 95 50.45 -3.14 28.48
CA GLU A 95 49.64 -2.15 27.79
C GLU A 95 49.14 -2.63 26.43
N CYS A 96 47.98 -2.12 26.03
CA CYS A 96 47.32 -2.55 24.82
C CYS A 96 47.89 -1.76 23.64
N PRO A 97 48.50 -2.41 22.62
CA PRO A 97 49.19 -1.71 21.54
C PRO A 97 48.22 -1.02 20.56
N LEU A 98 46.91 -1.25 20.70
CA LEU A 98 45.87 -0.73 19.81
C LEU A 98 45.36 0.68 20.17
N GLY A 99 45.89 1.32 21.23
CA GLY A 99 45.50 2.70 21.59
C GLY A 99 44.03 2.86 22.00
N LEU A 100 43.37 1.78 22.44
CA LEU A 100 41.93 1.78 22.78
C LEU A 100 41.61 2.28 24.20
N GLY A 101 42.59 2.84 24.91
CA GLY A 101 42.41 3.34 26.30
C GLY A 101 42.10 2.24 27.32
N HIS A 102 42.46 0.99 27.03
CA HIS A 102 42.32 -0.11 27.99
C HIS A 102 43.26 0.10 29.19
N LYS A 103 42.76 -0.16 30.41
CA LYS A 103 43.60 -0.17 31.61
C LYS A 103 44.72 -1.21 31.46
N PRO A 104 45.93 -0.94 32.00
CA PRO A 104 46.99 -1.93 32.04
C PRO A 104 46.54 -3.19 32.75
N TRP A 105 47.01 -4.36 32.31
CA TRP A 105 46.60 -5.64 32.90
C TRP A 105 47.80 -6.49 33.33
N PRO A 106 47.69 -7.24 34.45
CA PRO A 106 48.71 -8.17 34.87
C PRO A 106 48.66 -9.45 34.02
N ALA A 107 49.81 -9.92 33.54
CA ALA A 107 49.93 -11.22 32.88
C ALA A 107 51.34 -11.79 32.97
N TRP A 108 51.49 -13.11 32.96
CA TRP A 108 52.80 -13.74 32.95
C TRP A 108 53.44 -13.68 31.56
N PRO A 109 54.76 -13.38 31.43
CA PRO A 109 55.47 -13.42 30.17
C PRO A 109 55.29 -14.74 29.42
N LYS A 110 55.37 -15.87 30.14
CA LYS A 110 55.16 -17.21 29.58
C LYS A 110 53.82 -17.35 28.84
N ASP A 111 52.72 -16.84 29.40
CA ASP A 111 51.38 -16.98 28.80
C ASP A 111 51.25 -16.12 27.54
N ARG A 112 51.90 -14.96 27.52
CA ARG A 112 51.88 -14.10 26.34
C ARG A 112 52.74 -14.65 25.21
N VAL A 113 53.89 -15.23 25.55
CA VAL A 113 54.86 -15.76 24.58
C VAL A 113 54.46 -17.14 24.06
N GLN A 114 54.12 -18.09 24.95
CA GLN A 114 53.85 -19.48 24.55
C GLN A 114 52.39 -19.67 24.09
N ALA A 115 51.43 -19.05 24.78
CA ALA A 115 50.02 -19.16 24.41
C ALA A 115 49.57 -18.06 23.42
N GLY A 116 50.33 -16.98 23.28
CA GLY A 116 49.95 -15.82 22.46
C GLY A 116 48.77 -15.06 23.06
N ALA A 117 48.67 -15.01 24.40
CA ALA A 117 47.57 -14.35 25.07
C ALA A 117 47.62 -12.82 24.87
N GLY A 118 46.57 -12.28 24.25
CA GLY A 118 46.40 -10.86 24.02
C GLY A 118 45.71 -10.11 25.16
N CYS A 119 45.42 -8.82 24.94
CA CYS A 119 44.72 -7.97 25.90
C CYS A 119 43.32 -8.53 26.23
N PRO A 120 42.97 -8.74 27.52
CA PRO A 120 41.67 -9.28 27.91
C PRO A 120 40.51 -8.32 27.58
N ALA A 121 40.72 -7.01 27.70
CA ALA A 121 39.71 -6.01 27.35
C ALA A 121 39.39 -6.01 25.84
N CYS A 122 40.37 -6.32 24.98
CA CYS A 122 40.15 -6.50 23.53
C CYS A 122 39.26 -7.72 23.17
N ARG A 123 39.06 -8.66 24.11
CA ARG A 123 38.16 -9.81 23.91
C ARG A 123 36.71 -9.51 24.28
N GLN A 124 36.44 -8.37 24.91
CA GLN A 124 35.12 -7.94 25.37
C GLN A 124 34.71 -6.58 24.78
N LEU A 125 35.18 -6.24 23.57
CA LEU A 125 35.19 -4.84 23.11
C LEU A 125 33.82 -4.20 22.97
N ILE A 126 32.79 -4.97 22.63
CA ILE A 126 31.48 -4.37 22.43
C ILE A 126 30.90 -4.08 23.82
N ARG A 127 31.15 -2.86 24.30
CA ARG A 127 30.54 -2.30 25.50
C ARG A 127 29.18 -1.76 25.14
N LEU A 128 28.29 -1.66 26.12
CA LEU A 128 26.96 -1.11 25.89
C LEU A 128 27.04 0.37 25.45
N ALA A 129 28.03 1.12 25.97
CA ALA A 129 28.30 2.50 25.55
C ALA A 129 28.66 2.67 24.06
N ASP A 130 29.15 1.62 23.40
CA ASP A 130 29.38 1.64 21.94
C ASP A 130 28.09 1.63 21.12
N LEU A 131 26.97 1.33 21.77
CA LEU A 131 25.64 1.21 21.20
C LEU A 131 24.75 2.29 21.82
N ARG A 132 25.01 3.54 21.45
CA ARG A 132 24.37 4.74 22.02
C ARG A 132 22.85 4.59 22.13
N THR A 133 22.21 4.05 21.09
CA THR A 133 20.76 3.89 21.06
C THR A 133 20.24 2.89 22.12
N LEU A 134 21.02 1.84 22.44
CA LEU A 134 20.71 0.95 23.57
C LEU A 134 21.08 1.59 24.92
N ALA A 135 22.28 2.18 25.02
CA ALA A 135 22.79 2.77 26.26
C ALA A 135 21.84 3.81 26.85
N ASP A 136 21.18 4.62 26.01
CA ASP A 136 20.20 5.63 26.44
C ASP A 136 19.00 5.05 27.21
N GLN A 137 18.74 3.76 27.06
CA GLN A 137 17.64 3.02 27.70
C GLN A 137 18.09 2.26 28.95
N TYR A 138 19.39 2.05 29.12
CA TYR A 138 19.93 1.24 30.20
C TYR A 138 19.93 2.01 31.51
N ARG A 139 19.42 1.40 32.58
CA ARG A 139 19.36 1.99 33.92
C ARG A 139 19.92 1.06 34.99
N GLY A 140 20.71 0.06 34.60
CA GLY A 140 21.33 -0.87 35.54
C GLY A 140 22.39 -0.20 36.40
N LEU A 141 22.73 -0.87 37.50
CA LEU A 141 23.66 -0.37 38.52
C LEU A 141 25.10 -0.25 38.00
N ILE A 142 25.49 -1.10 37.05
CA ILE A 142 26.83 -1.07 36.45
C ILE A 142 26.82 -0.09 35.28
N PRO A 143 27.74 0.90 35.21
CA PRO A 143 27.78 1.85 34.10
C PRO A 143 27.78 1.17 32.72
N ALA A 144 27.13 1.81 31.73
CA ALA A 144 27.07 1.29 30.36
C ALA A 144 28.47 1.15 29.71
N GLY A 145 29.45 1.93 30.17
CA GLY A 145 30.85 1.82 29.75
C GLY A 145 31.57 0.57 30.25
N ASP A 146 31.08 -0.04 31.34
CA ASP A 146 31.67 -1.23 31.96
C ASP A 146 30.83 -2.50 31.72
N THR A 147 29.62 -2.33 31.17
CA THR A 147 28.72 -3.44 30.82
C THR A 147 29.03 -3.94 29.40
N SER A 148 29.32 -5.23 29.27
CA SER A 148 29.42 -5.88 27.96
C SER A 148 28.06 -6.01 27.28
N PHE A 149 27.99 -5.77 25.98
CA PHE A 149 26.81 -6.05 25.16
C PHE A 149 26.38 -7.54 25.20
N ALA A 150 27.32 -8.45 25.42
CA ALA A 150 27.05 -9.89 25.48
C ALA A 150 26.67 -10.38 26.89
N ALA A 151 26.55 -9.48 27.87
CA ALA A 151 26.21 -9.83 29.24
C ALA A 151 24.85 -10.56 29.31
N ARG A 152 24.83 -11.61 30.15
CA ARG A 152 23.63 -12.41 30.43
C ARG A 152 22.87 -11.93 31.67
N ASP A 153 23.36 -10.86 32.30
CA ASP A 153 22.74 -10.29 33.49
C ASP A 153 21.44 -9.58 33.12
N ARG A 154 20.44 -9.78 33.98
CA ARG A 154 19.17 -9.05 33.93
C ARG A 154 19.39 -7.67 34.51
N ALA A 155 19.04 -6.64 33.74
CA ALA A 155 19.18 -5.24 34.13
C ALA A 155 17.87 -4.47 33.89
N PRO A 156 17.64 -3.37 34.62
CA PRO A 156 16.50 -2.48 34.39
C PRO A 156 16.71 -1.59 33.16
N TRP A 157 15.63 -1.41 32.41
CA TRP A 157 15.56 -0.64 31.17
C TRP A 157 14.38 0.31 31.16
N VAL A 158 14.50 1.36 30.35
CA VAL A 158 13.42 2.34 30.10
C VAL A 158 13.06 2.38 28.62
N CYS A 159 11.77 2.18 28.33
CA CYS A 159 11.19 2.45 27.02
C CYS A 159 10.41 3.76 27.06
N ARG A 160 10.88 4.76 26.32
CA ARG A 160 10.14 6.02 26.11
C ARG A 160 9.16 5.85 24.96
N THR A 161 7.89 6.09 25.23
CA THR A 161 6.82 6.01 24.24
C THR A 161 5.79 7.12 24.45
N TRP A 162 4.61 6.97 23.85
CA TRP A 162 3.53 7.93 23.91
C TRP A 162 2.24 7.27 24.38
N ALA A 163 1.49 7.99 25.21
CA ALA A 163 0.13 7.64 25.62
C ALA A 163 -0.82 8.80 25.32
N VAL A 164 -2.12 8.50 25.36
CA VAL A 164 -3.20 9.48 25.18
C VAL A 164 -3.86 9.68 26.53
N GLU A 165 -4.01 10.93 26.95
CA GLU A 165 -4.84 11.26 28.11
C GLU A 165 -6.32 11.04 27.73
N PRO A 166 -7.06 10.12 28.40
CA PRO A 166 -8.40 9.72 27.96
C PRO A 166 -9.42 10.88 27.97
N THR A 167 -9.26 11.80 28.91
CA THR A 167 -10.18 12.92 29.16
C THR A 167 -10.01 14.07 28.17
N THR A 168 -8.79 14.33 27.70
CA THR A 168 -8.49 15.44 26.79
C THR A 168 -8.21 14.96 25.36
N GLY A 169 -7.86 13.69 25.18
CA GLY A 169 -7.33 13.16 23.92
C GLY A 169 -5.91 13.62 23.60
N ARG A 170 -5.21 14.27 24.56
CA ARG A 170 -3.88 14.83 24.34
C ARG A 170 -2.80 13.76 24.44
N TRP A 171 -1.88 13.77 23.48
CA TRP A 171 -0.70 12.91 23.51
C TRP A 171 0.35 13.45 24.48
N HIS A 172 0.91 12.57 25.30
CA HIS A 172 2.02 12.89 26.18
C HIS A 172 3.05 11.75 26.17
N LYS A 173 4.30 12.07 26.54
CA LYS A 173 5.38 11.10 26.62
C LYS A 173 5.24 10.31 27.92
N VAL A 174 5.49 9.01 27.83
CA VAL A 174 5.51 8.10 28.98
C VAL A 174 6.77 7.24 28.97
N GLU A 175 7.20 6.82 30.14
CA GLU A 175 8.33 5.91 30.32
C GLU A 175 7.84 4.58 30.89
N HIS A 176 8.20 3.47 30.25
CA HIS A 176 7.94 2.13 30.76
C HIS A 176 9.23 1.53 31.28
N HIS A 177 9.21 1.13 32.54
CA HIS A 177 10.32 0.49 33.21
C HIS A 177 10.14 -1.03 33.16
N PHE A 178 11.18 -1.77 32.78
CA PHE A 178 11.14 -3.23 32.72
C PHE A 178 12.54 -3.83 32.82
N ASP A 179 12.61 -5.05 33.32
CA ASP A 179 13.85 -5.82 33.40
C ASP A 179 14.01 -6.73 32.19
N ALA A 180 15.21 -6.74 31.60
CA ALA A 180 15.57 -7.60 30.48
C ALA A 180 17.06 -7.95 30.50
N VAL A 181 17.41 -9.09 29.89
CA VAL A 181 18.81 -9.51 29.73
C VAL A 181 19.50 -8.61 28.69
N THR A 182 20.71 -8.14 29.00
CA THR A 182 21.45 -7.20 28.13
C THR A 182 21.61 -7.72 26.71
N LYS A 183 22.10 -8.96 26.54
CA LYS A 183 22.26 -9.62 25.23
C LYS A 183 20.96 -9.74 24.43
N GLU A 184 19.85 -10.02 25.09
CA GLU A 184 18.55 -10.22 24.44
C GLU A 184 17.91 -8.89 24.04
N ARG A 185 18.03 -7.87 24.91
CA ARG A 185 17.61 -6.49 24.62
C ARG A 185 18.38 -5.94 23.42
N ALA A 186 19.68 -6.22 23.38
CA ALA A 186 20.60 -5.90 22.31
C ALA A 186 20.19 -6.50 20.95
N LEU A 187 19.81 -7.78 20.95
CA LEU A 187 19.29 -8.50 19.79
C LEU A 187 17.79 -8.28 19.57
N GLN A 188 17.16 -7.38 20.35
CA GLN A 188 15.74 -7.00 20.31
C GLN A 188 14.74 -8.15 20.54
N GLY A 189 15.14 -9.22 21.23
CA GLY A 189 14.25 -10.34 21.61
C GLY A 189 13.25 -9.94 22.71
N ASP A 190 13.72 -9.21 23.72
CA ASP A 190 12.92 -8.75 24.86
C ASP A 190 12.62 -7.25 24.75
N GLY A 191 11.44 -6.94 24.22
CA GLY A 191 10.90 -5.58 24.16
C GLY A 191 10.17 -5.18 25.44
N CYS A 192 9.83 -3.89 25.57
CA CYS A 192 8.93 -3.45 26.64
C CYS A 192 7.60 -4.22 26.55
N ARG A 193 7.26 -4.93 27.63
CA ARG A 193 6.06 -5.78 27.71
C ARG A 193 4.76 -4.97 27.66
N VAL A 194 4.78 -3.72 28.13
CA VAL A 194 3.64 -2.78 28.00
C VAL A 194 3.46 -2.37 26.54
N CYS A 195 4.52 -1.89 25.87
CA CYS A 195 4.49 -1.55 24.44
C CYS A 195 4.07 -2.72 23.55
N ALA A 196 4.46 -3.95 23.89
CA ALA A 196 4.06 -5.17 23.18
C ALA A 196 2.62 -5.60 23.51
N GLY A 197 2.05 -5.07 24.61
CA GLY A 197 0.71 -5.38 25.11
C GLY A 197 0.64 -6.62 25.98
N TYR A 198 1.77 -7.24 26.35
CA TYR A 198 1.84 -8.37 27.29
C TYR A 198 1.50 -7.98 28.73
N VAL A 199 1.74 -6.73 29.09
CA VAL A 199 1.32 -6.11 30.36
C VAL A 199 0.40 -4.95 29.99
N ILE A 200 -0.70 -4.81 30.71
CA ILE A 200 -1.67 -3.72 30.49
C ILE A 200 -1.56 -2.76 31.67
N ASP A 201 -1.47 -1.48 31.37
CA ASP A 201 -1.49 -0.39 32.32
C ASP A 201 -2.30 0.81 31.78
N ASP A 202 -2.25 1.90 32.52
CA ASP A 202 -2.91 3.17 32.18
C ASP A 202 -2.39 3.83 30.90
N THR A 203 -1.28 3.36 30.32
CA THR A 203 -0.69 3.93 29.10
C THR A 203 -1.06 3.20 27.82
N ASN A 204 -1.54 1.94 27.89
CA ASN A 204 -1.78 1.09 26.72
C ASN A 204 -3.17 0.42 26.67
N SER A 205 -4.02 0.67 27.68
CA SER A 205 -5.36 0.11 27.77
C SER A 205 -6.31 0.58 26.66
N LEU A 206 -7.43 -0.13 26.50
CA LEU A 206 -8.53 0.25 25.62
C LEU A 206 -9.09 1.61 25.98
N GLN A 207 -9.26 1.88 27.29
CA GLN A 207 -9.71 3.18 27.79
C GLN A 207 -8.77 4.32 27.38
N THR A 208 -7.46 4.07 27.41
CA THR A 208 -6.43 5.05 27.08
C THR A 208 -6.38 5.35 25.57
N TRP A 209 -6.36 4.32 24.74
CA TRP A 209 -6.13 4.49 23.30
C TRP A 209 -7.42 4.72 22.49
N PHE A 210 -8.55 4.23 23.00
CA PHE A 210 -9.85 4.26 22.33
C PHE A 210 -10.99 4.47 23.34
N PRO A 211 -11.03 5.63 24.03
CA PRO A 211 -12.08 5.91 25.02
C PRO A 211 -13.50 5.80 24.42
N GLU A 212 -13.68 6.13 23.14
CA GLU A 212 -14.95 5.97 22.44
C GLU A 212 -15.36 4.52 22.20
N ILE A 213 -14.40 3.59 22.16
CA ILE A 213 -14.65 2.15 22.05
C ILE A 213 -14.85 1.54 23.44
N ALA A 214 -14.06 1.98 24.42
CA ALA A 214 -14.19 1.57 25.81
C ALA A 214 -15.60 1.86 26.35
N ALA A 215 -16.16 3.02 26.00
CA ALA A 215 -17.52 3.40 26.37
C ALA A 215 -18.63 2.51 25.77
N GLU A 216 -18.31 1.70 24.75
CA GLU A 216 -19.26 0.75 24.16
C GLU A 216 -19.19 -0.65 24.80
N VAL A 217 -18.30 -0.91 25.75
CA VAL A 217 -18.24 -2.20 26.46
C VAL A 217 -19.53 -2.38 27.27
N ASP A 218 -20.27 -3.45 27.01
CA ASP A 218 -21.58 -3.74 27.62
C ASP A 218 -21.48 -4.95 28.55
N ASP A 219 -20.57 -4.86 29.50
CA ASP A 219 -20.32 -5.87 30.52
C ASP A 219 -19.82 -5.17 31.79
N PRO A 220 -20.62 -5.18 32.89
CA PRO A 220 -20.26 -4.46 34.11
C PRO A 220 -19.05 -5.07 34.83
N ASP A 221 -18.74 -6.35 34.58
CA ASP A 221 -17.64 -7.05 35.23
C ASP A 221 -16.28 -6.81 34.55
N ILE A 222 -16.27 -6.08 33.43
CA ILE A 222 -15.09 -5.84 32.62
C ILE A 222 -14.68 -4.37 32.71
N ASP A 223 -13.52 -4.11 33.32
CA ASP A 223 -12.90 -2.79 33.31
C ASP A 223 -12.11 -2.55 32.00
N PRO A 224 -12.48 -1.58 31.15
CA PRO A 224 -11.75 -1.27 29.91
C PRO A 224 -10.29 -0.83 30.13
N ARG A 225 -9.91 -0.42 31.34
CA ARG A 225 -8.50 -0.14 31.70
C ARG A 225 -7.63 -1.39 31.76
N GLN A 226 -8.24 -2.57 31.83
CA GLN A 226 -7.55 -3.85 31.86
C GLN A 226 -7.56 -4.57 30.50
N LEU A 227 -8.01 -3.89 29.43
CA LEU A 227 -8.15 -4.47 28.10
C LEU A 227 -7.02 -4.04 27.15
N SER A 228 -6.39 -4.99 26.46
CA SER A 228 -5.32 -4.72 25.50
C SER A 228 -5.87 -4.30 24.14
N THR A 229 -5.17 -3.37 23.49
CA THR A 229 -5.47 -2.89 22.13
C THR A 229 -4.57 -3.53 21.07
N SER A 230 -3.61 -4.36 21.48
CA SER A 230 -2.60 -4.97 20.62
C SER A 230 -3.04 -6.33 20.06
N GLN A 231 -2.42 -6.74 18.94
CA GLN A 231 -2.65 -8.07 18.35
C GLN A 231 -1.98 -9.19 19.15
N HIS A 232 -1.01 -8.85 20.00
CA HIS A 232 -0.11 -9.81 20.65
C HIS A 232 -0.60 -10.26 22.03
N ASN A 233 -1.72 -9.72 22.53
CA ASN A 233 -2.26 -10.15 23.81
C ASN A 233 -3.78 -10.11 23.84
N ILE A 234 -4.39 -10.86 22.92
CA ILE A 234 -5.72 -11.38 23.14
C ILE A 234 -5.50 -12.63 24.01
N SER A 235 -5.27 -12.42 25.31
CA SER A 235 -5.25 -13.54 26.24
C SER A 235 -6.64 -14.15 26.26
N ARG A 236 -6.80 -15.20 25.45
CA ARG A 236 -7.53 -16.45 25.70
C ARG A 236 -7.61 -17.17 24.36
N LYS A 237 -6.50 -17.83 23.99
CA LYS A 237 -6.67 -19.15 23.40
C LYS A 237 -7.49 -19.91 24.45
N LYS A 238 -8.79 -20.13 24.22
CA LYS A 238 -9.49 -21.17 24.98
C LYS A 238 -8.62 -22.41 24.79
N LEU A 239 -8.14 -22.99 25.89
CA LEU A 239 -7.21 -24.11 25.82
C LEU A 239 -7.83 -25.34 25.11
N ASP A 240 -9.12 -25.29 24.78
CA ASP A 240 -9.95 -26.42 24.41
C ASP A 240 -10.75 -26.25 23.10
N THR A 241 -10.31 -25.39 22.17
CA THR A 241 -11.00 -25.25 20.86
C THR A 241 -10.04 -25.46 19.69
N ASN A 242 -10.28 -26.52 18.91
CA ASN A 242 -9.54 -26.84 17.68
C ASN A 242 -9.84 -25.90 16.49
N ASP A 243 -10.75 -24.92 16.62
CA ASP A 243 -11.03 -23.93 15.59
C ASP A 243 -10.24 -22.62 15.82
N PRO A 244 -9.32 -22.22 14.92
CA PRO A 244 -8.57 -20.96 15.03
C PRO A 244 -9.45 -19.69 15.00
N LYS A 245 -10.73 -19.79 14.59
CA LYS A 245 -11.68 -18.65 14.63
C LYS A 245 -12.14 -18.29 16.05
N ASP A 246 -12.05 -19.22 17.00
CA ASP A 246 -12.43 -19.05 18.41
C ASP A 246 -11.23 -18.76 19.32
N ALA A 247 -10.04 -18.54 18.75
CA ALA A 247 -8.81 -18.25 19.49
C ALA A 247 -8.81 -16.90 20.24
N TYR A 248 -9.86 -16.10 20.10
CA TYR A 248 -9.94 -14.72 20.60
C TYR A 248 -11.24 -14.47 21.35
N GLU A 249 -11.12 -13.98 22.59
CA GLU A 249 -12.28 -13.65 23.43
C GLU A 249 -13.16 -12.56 22.77
N ARG A 250 -14.47 -12.81 22.76
CA ARG A 250 -15.48 -11.89 22.24
C ARG A 250 -16.20 -11.25 23.41
N LEU A 251 -16.13 -9.93 23.50
CA LEU A 251 -16.85 -9.15 24.50
C LEU A 251 -18.23 -8.76 23.98
N SER A 252 -19.13 -8.47 24.91
CA SER A 252 -20.42 -7.83 24.64
C SER A 252 -20.21 -6.33 24.46
N TRP A 253 -20.81 -5.78 23.41
CA TRP A 253 -20.73 -4.35 23.07
C TRP A 253 -22.13 -3.79 22.91
N ARG A 254 -22.31 -2.52 23.25
CA ARG A 254 -23.52 -1.75 23.02
C ARG A 254 -23.16 -0.42 22.38
N CYS A 255 -23.74 -0.13 21.22
CA CYS A 255 -23.54 1.19 20.61
C CYS A 255 -24.45 2.22 21.30
N ARG A 256 -24.19 3.51 21.04
CA ARG A 256 -25.02 4.63 21.54
C ARG A 256 -26.51 4.55 21.15
N HIS A 257 -26.86 3.75 20.14
CA HIS A 257 -28.24 3.50 19.71
C HIS A 257 -28.86 2.26 20.38
N GLY A 258 -28.20 1.67 21.38
CA GLY A 258 -28.72 0.55 22.17
C GLY A 258 -28.55 -0.84 21.56
N HIS A 259 -28.08 -0.96 20.31
CA HIS A 259 -27.83 -2.27 19.69
C HIS A 259 -26.71 -3.02 20.42
N ARG A 260 -26.96 -4.29 20.75
CA ARG A 260 -25.97 -5.18 21.36
C ARG A 260 -25.41 -6.18 20.37
N TRP A 261 -24.09 -6.41 20.40
CA TRP A 261 -23.45 -7.46 19.59
C TRP A 261 -22.19 -7.99 20.28
N LYS A 262 -21.74 -9.18 19.87
CA LYS A 262 -20.46 -9.75 20.34
C LYS A 262 -19.36 -9.52 19.31
N ALA A 263 -18.20 -9.03 19.73
CA ALA A 263 -17.03 -8.87 18.88
C ALA A 263 -15.72 -8.94 19.68
N THR A 264 -14.62 -9.26 19.00
CA THR A 264 -13.27 -9.15 19.59
C THR A 264 -12.85 -7.68 19.66
N ILE A 265 -12.07 -7.29 20.67
CA ILE A 265 -11.48 -5.93 20.78
C ILE A 265 -10.71 -5.56 19.51
N LEU A 266 -9.94 -6.49 18.95
CA LEU A 266 -9.14 -6.25 17.75
C LEU A 266 -10.00 -5.77 16.56
N ASN A 267 -11.13 -6.42 16.31
CA ASN A 267 -12.06 -6.01 15.26
C ASN A 267 -12.65 -4.63 15.54
N ARG A 268 -13.01 -4.32 16.79
CA ARG A 268 -13.50 -2.99 17.18
C ARG A 268 -12.45 -1.90 16.92
N VAL A 269 -11.21 -2.13 17.36
CA VAL A 269 -10.07 -1.22 17.18
C VAL A 269 -9.70 -1.04 15.71
N ARG A 270 -9.88 -2.07 14.88
CA ARG A 270 -9.70 -2.00 13.41
C ARG A 270 -10.81 -1.22 12.70
N GLY A 271 -11.86 -0.82 13.41
CA GLY A 271 -12.94 0.01 12.86
C GLY A 271 -14.20 -0.75 12.45
N ALA A 272 -14.34 -2.03 12.82
CA ALA A 272 -15.64 -2.71 12.72
C ALA A 272 -16.68 -1.87 13.47
N ARG A 273 -17.90 -1.76 12.93
CA ARG A 273 -19.00 -0.99 13.52
C ARG A 273 -20.05 -1.94 14.12
N CYS A 274 -21.06 -1.37 14.77
CA CYS A 274 -22.27 -2.13 15.11
C CYS A 274 -22.84 -2.73 13.81
N PRO A 275 -23.05 -4.06 13.71
CA PRO A 275 -23.60 -4.69 12.51
C PRO A 275 -24.98 -4.14 12.15
N ARG A 276 -25.82 -3.82 13.15
CA ARG A 276 -27.15 -3.25 12.93
C ARG A 276 -27.13 -1.79 12.50
N CYS A 277 -26.12 -1.02 12.91
CA CYS A 277 -25.96 0.36 12.42
C CYS A 277 -25.21 0.40 11.08
N SER A 278 -24.57 -0.69 10.67
CA SER A 278 -23.83 -0.76 9.42
C SER A 278 -24.81 -0.67 8.26
N THR A 279 -24.65 0.32 7.40
CA THR A 279 -25.40 0.46 6.15
C THR A 279 -24.74 -0.34 5.02
N ALA A 280 -24.03 -1.40 5.37
CA ALA A 280 -23.34 -2.25 4.40
C ALA A 280 -24.38 -3.24 3.86
N GLY A 281 -24.74 -3.12 2.58
CA GLY A 281 -25.82 -3.87 1.95
C GLY A 281 -26.89 -2.96 1.35
N THR A 282 -27.24 -1.88 2.04
CA THR A 282 -28.23 -0.90 1.56
C THR A 282 -27.55 0.24 0.81
N SER A 283 -28.02 0.57 -0.41
CA SER A 283 -27.55 1.75 -1.17
C SER A 283 -28.48 2.95 -0.99
N LYS A 284 -27.99 4.17 -1.24
CA LYS A 284 -28.85 5.38 -1.20
C LYS A 284 -29.90 5.33 -2.31
N GLU A 285 -29.53 4.76 -3.45
CA GLU A 285 -30.36 4.57 -4.63
C GLU A 285 -31.51 3.60 -4.31
N GLN A 286 -31.23 2.48 -3.64
CA GLN A 286 -32.24 1.56 -3.11
C GLN A 286 -33.24 2.27 -2.20
N VAL A 287 -32.77 3.03 -1.20
CA VAL A 287 -33.65 3.78 -0.28
C VAL A 287 -34.56 4.73 -1.06
N ARG A 288 -34.00 5.43 -2.04
CA ARG A 288 -34.75 6.40 -2.85
C ARG A 288 -35.83 5.73 -3.69
N LEU A 289 -35.55 4.56 -4.28
CA LEU A 289 -36.56 3.78 -4.99
C LEU A 289 -37.67 3.29 -4.05
N ILE A 290 -37.30 2.70 -2.91
CA ILE A 290 -38.26 2.17 -1.93
C ILE A 290 -39.17 3.28 -1.42
N ALA A 291 -38.63 4.48 -1.16
CA ALA A 291 -39.43 5.63 -0.73
C ALA A 291 -40.49 6.03 -1.76
N GLU A 292 -40.15 6.05 -3.07
CA GLU A 292 -41.14 6.32 -4.12
C GLU A 292 -42.19 5.21 -4.20
N LEU A 293 -41.79 3.95 -4.12
CA LEU A 293 -42.72 2.82 -4.14
C LEU A 293 -43.66 2.83 -2.90
N ALA A 294 -43.17 3.27 -1.75
CA ALA A 294 -43.96 3.45 -0.54
C ALA A 294 -45.00 4.58 -0.65
N GLY A 295 -44.79 5.53 -1.56
CA GLY A 295 -45.81 6.52 -1.94
C GLY A 295 -46.89 5.98 -2.88
N LEU A 296 -46.68 4.81 -3.48
CA LEU A 296 -47.56 4.20 -4.49
C LEU A 296 -48.29 2.96 -4.00
N MET A 297 -47.73 2.25 -3.01
CA MET A 297 -48.21 0.97 -2.48
C MET A 297 -48.11 0.98 -0.95
N ASP A 298 -48.86 0.08 -0.28
CA ASP A 298 -48.83 -0.03 1.18
C ASP A 298 -47.50 -0.65 1.64
N TYR A 299 -46.58 0.19 2.08
CA TYR A 299 -45.25 -0.24 2.54
C TYR A 299 -45.31 -0.84 3.94
N VAL A 300 -44.63 -1.97 4.13
CA VAL A 300 -44.47 -2.64 5.42
C VAL A 300 -43.12 -2.24 6.01
N PRO A 301 -43.06 -1.47 7.12
CA PRO A 301 -41.80 -1.14 7.75
C PRO A 301 -41.20 -2.35 8.49
N PRO A 302 -39.87 -2.52 8.47
CA PRO A 302 -39.19 -3.62 9.16
C PRO A 302 -39.36 -3.52 10.69
N GLN A 303 -39.36 -4.68 11.35
CA GLN A 303 -39.44 -4.78 12.81
C GLN A 303 -38.24 -5.55 13.41
N PRO A 304 -37.68 -5.08 14.54
CA PRO A 304 -38.02 -3.83 15.22
C PRO A 304 -37.47 -2.60 14.47
N ARG A 305 -38.22 -1.50 14.53
CA ARG A 305 -37.84 -0.19 13.97
C ARG A 305 -36.42 0.23 14.38
N ASP A 306 -35.68 0.83 13.46
CA ASP A 306 -34.34 1.36 13.72
C ASP A 306 -34.38 2.51 14.73
N ALA A 307 -33.68 2.31 15.85
CA ALA A 307 -33.60 3.25 16.96
C ALA A 307 -32.89 4.58 16.59
N ARG A 308 -32.29 4.69 15.40
CA ARG A 308 -31.71 5.95 14.88
C ARG A 308 -32.76 6.93 14.37
N LEU A 309 -33.96 6.46 14.03
CA LEU A 309 -34.94 7.25 13.30
C LEU A 309 -35.76 8.14 14.23
N PRO A 310 -35.87 9.46 13.95
CA PRO A 310 -36.80 10.35 14.66
C PRO A 310 -38.23 9.85 14.59
N ASP A 311 -39.05 10.11 15.61
CA ASP A 311 -40.46 9.69 15.63
C ASP A 311 -41.20 10.16 14.37
N GLY A 312 -42.04 9.29 13.81
CA GLY A 312 -42.80 9.56 12.58
C GLY A 312 -42.01 9.36 11.27
N LEU A 313 -40.69 9.18 11.30
CA LEU A 313 -39.92 8.87 10.09
C LEU A 313 -40.03 7.38 9.73
N THR A 314 -40.37 7.10 8.47
CA THR A 314 -40.45 5.73 7.93
C THR A 314 -39.09 5.06 7.91
N ASP A 315 -39.06 3.79 8.30
CA ASP A 315 -37.86 2.96 8.28
C ASP A 315 -37.78 2.23 6.94
N PHE A 316 -36.76 2.52 6.13
CA PHE A 316 -36.52 1.89 4.83
C PHE A 316 -35.43 0.80 4.87
N ALA A 317 -35.14 0.23 6.04
CA ALA A 317 -34.17 -0.85 6.16
C ALA A 317 -34.67 -2.17 5.54
N SER A 318 -33.73 -3.02 5.12
CA SER A 318 -34.03 -4.34 4.60
C SER A 318 -34.64 -5.25 5.68
N HIS A 319 -35.59 -6.09 5.26
CA HIS A 319 -36.29 -7.07 6.08
C HIS A 319 -35.46 -8.34 6.26
N GLN A 320 -35.48 -8.92 7.46
CA GLN A 320 -34.90 -10.23 7.73
C GLN A 320 -36.02 -11.26 7.89
N ILE A 321 -36.36 -11.96 6.81
CA ILE A 321 -37.45 -12.93 6.78
C ILE A 321 -36.93 -14.31 7.18
N THR A 322 -37.44 -14.88 8.28
CA THR A 322 -37.07 -16.22 8.71
C THR A 322 -37.76 -17.28 7.85
N VAL A 323 -36.97 -18.16 7.24
CA VAL A 323 -37.47 -19.29 6.44
C VAL A 323 -37.52 -20.53 7.33
N PRO A 324 -38.67 -21.23 7.43
CA PRO A 324 -38.75 -22.48 8.19
C PRO A 324 -37.77 -23.53 7.63
N PRO A 325 -37.15 -24.36 8.50
CA PRO A 325 -36.16 -25.35 8.07
C PRO A 325 -36.63 -26.27 6.94
N LEU A 326 -37.93 -26.61 6.90
CA LEU A 326 -38.53 -27.47 5.87
C LEU A 326 -38.40 -26.91 4.45
N HIS A 327 -38.41 -25.58 4.29
CA HIS A 327 -38.33 -24.91 2.99
C HIS A 327 -36.93 -24.41 2.66
N LYS A 328 -35.96 -24.65 3.56
CA LYS A 328 -34.62 -24.10 3.46
C LYS A 328 -33.70 -25.09 2.76
N PRO A 329 -33.05 -24.72 1.63
CA PRO A 329 -32.07 -25.58 0.98
C PRO A 329 -30.86 -25.90 1.88
N ASP A 330 -30.34 -27.13 1.81
CA ASP A 330 -29.25 -27.60 2.67
C ASP A 330 -27.97 -26.77 2.55
N HIS A 331 -27.72 -26.20 1.36
CA HIS A 331 -26.53 -25.38 1.10
C HIS A 331 -26.66 -23.94 1.64
N TRP A 332 -27.85 -23.52 2.11
CA TRP A 332 -28.05 -22.21 2.71
C TRP A 332 -27.54 -22.16 4.15
N ARG A 333 -26.56 -21.30 4.43
CA ARG A 333 -25.96 -21.18 5.76
C ARG A 333 -26.76 -20.31 6.73
N TYR A 334 -27.58 -19.38 6.24
CA TYR A 334 -28.25 -18.36 7.05
C TYR A 334 -29.67 -18.78 7.45
N LYS A 335 -30.16 -18.33 8.62
CA LYS A 335 -31.50 -18.64 9.13
C LYS A 335 -32.58 -17.69 8.60
N ALA A 336 -32.19 -16.47 8.25
CA ALA A 336 -33.05 -15.46 7.67
C ALA A 336 -32.54 -15.07 6.28
N VAL A 337 -33.47 -14.71 5.43
CA VAL A 337 -33.26 -14.16 4.09
C VAL A 337 -33.51 -12.67 4.17
N GLU A 338 -32.54 -11.89 3.71
CA GLU A 338 -32.69 -10.44 3.58
C GLU A 338 -33.58 -10.12 2.37
N VAL A 339 -34.54 -9.21 2.48
CA VAL A 339 -35.35 -8.68 1.38
C VAL A 339 -35.42 -7.17 1.53
N ASP A 340 -35.12 -6.40 0.49
CA ASP A 340 -34.89 -4.95 0.64
C ASP A 340 -36.13 -4.15 1.02
N ALA A 341 -37.31 -4.51 0.51
CA ALA A 341 -38.58 -3.94 0.92
C ALA A 341 -39.73 -4.94 0.79
N VAL A 342 -40.77 -4.74 1.60
CA VAL A 342 -42.01 -5.52 1.55
C VAL A 342 -43.20 -4.57 1.47
N PHE A 343 -44.16 -4.91 0.63
CA PHE A 343 -45.38 -4.14 0.40
C PHE A 343 -46.60 -5.07 0.45
N HIS A 344 -47.75 -4.53 0.87
CA HIS A 344 -49.05 -5.10 0.57
C HIS A 344 -49.61 -4.43 -0.68
N VAL A 345 -50.27 -5.22 -1.52
CA VAL A 345 -51.06 -4.72 -2.64
C VAL A 345 -52.51 -5.21 -2.53
N GLN A 346 -53.38 -4.69 -3.42
CA GLN A 346 -54.78 -5.10 -3.47
C GLN A 346 -54.92 -6.64 -3.56
N GLY A 347 -55.91 -7.17 -2.85
CA GLY A 347 -56.11 -8.62 -2.71
C GLY A 347 -55.36 -9.26 -1.54
N GLY A 348 -54.61 -8.48 -0.74
CA GLY A 348 -53.89 -8.98 0.44
C GLY A 348 -52.55 -9.65 0.12
N LEU A 349 -52.08 -9.53 -1.13
CA LEU A 349 -50.82 -10.11 -1.58
C LEU A 349 -49.62 -9.33 -1.01
N ARG A 350 -48.58 -10.08 -0.63
CA ARG A 350 -47.30 -9.58 -0.10
C ARG A 350 -46.24 -9.61 -1.18
N ILE A 351 -45.78 -8.44 -1.60
CA ILE A 351 -44.73 -8.30 -2.61
C ILE A 351 -43.43 -7.92 -1.92
N GLY A 352 -42.35 -8.63 -2.24
CA GLY A 352 -40.98 -8.24 -1.90
C GLY A 352 -40.31 -7.53 -3.07
N VAL A 353 -39.43 -6.57 -2.78
CA VAL A 353 -38.56 -5.92 -3.76
C VAL A 353 -37.12 -6.14 -3.34
N GLU A 354 -36.27 -6.53 -4.29
CA GLU A 354 -34.83 -6.71 -4.16
C GLU A 354 -34.11 -5.76 -5.11
N TYR A 355 -33.16 -4.97 -4.60
CA TYR A 355 -32.40 -4.01 -5.39
C TYR A 355 -31.01 -4.55 -5.75
N ASP A 356 -30.87 -5.05 -6.97
CA ASP A 356 -29.64 -5.64 -7.49
C ASP A 356 -28.82 -4.62 -8.28
N GLY A 357 -27.80 -4.03 -7.64
CA GLY A 357 -26.87 -3.07 -8.27
C GLY A 357 -25.55 -3.68 -8.80
N SER A 358 -25.04 -3.16 -9.92
CA SER A 358 -23.78 -3.57 -10.58
C SER A 358 -22.52 -3.45 -9.70
N TYR A 359 -22.54 -2.58 -8.68
CA TYR A 359 -21.40 -2.26 -7.81
C TYR A 359 -21.02 -3.36 -6.81
N HIS A 360 -21.83 -4.43 -6.68
CA HIS A 360 -21.63 -5.53 -5.72
C HIS A 360 -20.99 -6.79 -6.35
N HIS A 361 -20.25 -6.64 -7.44
CA HIS A 361 -19.79 -7.76 -8.26
C HIS A 361 -18.28 -7.98 -8.21
N SER A 362 -17.78 -8.48 -7.07
CA SER A 362 -16.51 -9.20 -7.06
C SER A 362 -16.70 -10.63 -7.62
N VAL A 363 -15.78 -11.03 -8.49
CA VAL A 363 -15.49 -12.26 -9.28
C VAL A 363 -15.93 -13.66 -8.77
N LYS A 364 -16.65 -13.83 -7.65
CA LYS A 364 -17.07 -15.16 -7.12
C LYS A 364 -18.51 -15.55 -7.49
N LYS A 365 -18.85 -15.56 -8.79
CA LYS A 365 -20.23 -15.38 -9.29
C LYS A 365 -21.10 -16.60 -9.63
N ARG A 366 -20.67 -17.86 -9.58
CA ARG A 366 -21.58 -18.99 -9.92
C ARG A 366 -22.62 -19.27 -8.82
N ASP A 367 -22.22 -19.29 -7.56
CA ASP A 367 -23.13 -19.65 -6.45
C ASP A 367 -24.19 -18.57 -6.13
N ARG A 368 -23.93 -17.31 -6.46
CA ARG A 368 -24.84 -16.21 -6.11
C ARG A 368 -26.04 -16.12 -7.05
N GLN A 369 -25.88 -16.38 -8.34
CA GLN A 369 -27.01 -16.37 -9.27
C GLN A 369 -28.01 -17.49 -8.94
N GLN A 370 -27.50 -18.68 -8.60
CA GLN A 370 -28.33 -19.78 -8.10
C GLN A 370 -29.08 -19.38 -6.83
N PHE A 371 -28.39 -18.76 -5.87
CA PHE A 371 -29.02 -18.28 -4.64
C PHE A 371 -30.13 -17.25 -4.90
N GLU A 372 -29.90 -16.23 -5.75
CA GLU A 372 -30.92 -15.23 -6.08
C GLU A 372 -32.12 -15.86 -6.82
N SER A 373 -31.87 -16.79 -7.74
CA SER A 373 -32.96 -17.50 -8.44
C SER A 373 -33.80 -18.36 -7.49
N GLU A 374 -33.16 -19.11 -6.58
CA GLU A 374 -33.85 -19.96 -5.60
C GLU A 374 -34.60 -19.16 -4.54
N LYS A 375 -34.13 -17.94 -4.23
CA LYS A 375 -34.69 -17.10 -3.17
C LYS A 375 -36.17 -16.81 -3.35
N SER A 376 -36.57 -16.46 -4.57
CA SER A 376 -37.97 -16.25 -4.92
C SER A 376 -38.84 -17.50 -4.67
N GLN A 377 -38.36 -18.66 -5.13
CA GLN A 377 -39.04 -19.94 -4.96
C GLN A 377 -39.18 -20.32 -3.48
N VAL A 378 -38.12 -20.14 -2.69
CA VAL A 378 -38.13 -20.48 -1.26
C VAL A 378 -39.08 -19.57 -0.48
N LEU A 379 -39.09 -18.26 -0.74
CA LEU A 379 -39.98 -17.32 -0.05
C LEU A 379 -41.44 -17.53 -0.42
N ALA A 380 -41.72 -17.89 -1.67
CA ALA A 380 -43.07 -18.28 -2.10
C ALA A 380 -43.50 -19.61 -1.48
N ALA A 381 -42.65 -20.64 -1.52
CA ALA A 381 -42.96 -21.96 -0.95
C ALA A 381 -43.15 -21.93 0.58
N ALA A 382 -42.50 -20.99 1.26
CA ALA A 382 -42.62 -20.78 2.71
C ALA A 382 -43.77 -19.84 3.10
N ASP A 383 -44.61 -19.44 2.15
CA ASP A 383 -45.75 -18.52 2.35
C ASP A 383 -45.32 -17.21 3.02
N LYS A 384 -44.18 -16.65 2.56
CA LYS A 384 -43.62 -15.40 3.09
C LYS A 384 -43.88 -14.22 2.17
N LEU A 385 -43.85 -14.44 0.86
CA LEU A 385 -44.13 -13.46 -0.19
C LEU A 385 -44.83 -14.15 -1.35
N ASP A 386 -45.81 -13.48 -1.94
CA ASP A 386 -46.53 -13.94 -3.14
C ASP A 386 -45.74 -13.63 -4.43
N LEU A 387 -44.94 -12.57 -4.41
CA LEU A 387 -44.10 -12.16 -5.54
C LEU A 387 -42.81 -11.51 -5.03
N LEU A 388 -41.68 -11.91 -5.60
CA LEU A 388 -40.40 -11.21 -5.41
C LEU A 388 -40.03 -10.48 -6.70
N VAL A 389 -39.79 -9.17 -6.60
CA VAL A 389 -39.40 -8.30 -7.72
C VAL A 389 -37.91 -8.00 -7.63
N HIS A 390 -37.14 -8.43 -8.61
CA HIS A 390 -35.71 -8.12 -8.72
C HIS A 390 -35.49 -6.92 -9.63
N VAL A 391 -34.96 -5.84 -9.05
CA VAL A 391 -34.60 -4.61 -9.77
C VAL A 391 -33.15 -4.74 -10.25
N ARG A 392 -32.95 -5.00 -11.54
CA ARG A 392 -31.65 -5.35 -12.14
C ARG A 392 -31.02 -4.12 -12.79
N VAL A 393 -30.09 -3.47 -12.08
CA VAL A 393 -29.49 -2.21 -12.56
C VAL A 393 -28.24 -2.44 -13.43
N GLY A 394 -28.20 -1.82 -14.60
CA GLY A 394 -27.09 -1.90 -15.56
C GLY A 394 -27.12 -3.18 -16.39
N ASP A 395 -25.95 -3.74 -16.71
CA ASP A 395 -25.79 -4.93 -17.58
C ASP A 395 -26.01 -6.26 -16.85
N LEU A 396 -26.86 -6.28 -15.82
CA LEU A 396 -27.16 -7.48 -15.07
C LEU A 396 -28.01 -8.44 -15.91
N PRO A 397 -27.63 -9.73 -16.05
CA PRO A 397 -28.45 -10.66 -16.79
C PRO A 397 -29.81 -10.84 -16.10
N PRO A 398 -30.87 -11.11 -16.88
CA PRO A 398 -32.19 -11.44 -16.34
C PRO A 398 -32.10 -12.71 -15.49
N LEU A 399 -32.95 -12.79 -14.47
CA LEU A 399 -33.07 -14.00 -13.65
C LEU A 399 -34.08 -14.96 -14.27
N GLU A 400 -33.70 -16.23 -14.40
CA GLU A 400 -34.59 -17.32 -14.78
C GLU A 400 -35.39 -17.79 -13.56
N ALA A 401 -36.30 -16.94 -13.10
CA ALA A 401 -37.13 -17.19 -11.93
C ALA A 401 -38.61 -16.95 -12.28
N PRO A 402 -39.36 -17.98 -12.75
CA PRO A 402 -40.75 -17.80 -13.20
C PRO A 402 -41.71 -17.36 -12.08
N GLN A 403 -41.32 -17.59 -10.81
CA GLN A 403 -42.05 -17.16 -9.61
C GLN A 403 -41.72 -15.70 -9.22
N ALA A 404 -40.81 -15.05 -9.94
CA ALA A 404 -40.30 -13.70 -9.67
C ALA A 404 -40.52 -12.77 -10.87
N LEU A 405 -40.41 -11.48 -10.62
CA LEU A 405 -40.43 -10.45 -11.66
C LEU A 405 -39.05 -9.81 -11.77
N SER A 406 -38.39 -9.96 -12.91
CA SER A 406 -37.08 -9.33 -13.17
C SER A 406 -37.28 -8.03 -13.97
N VAL A 407 -36.95 -6.89 -13.37
CA VAL A 407 -37.13 -5.56 -13.97
C VAL A 407 -35.77 -4.95 -14.32
N PRO A 408 -35.40 -4.85 -15.60
CA PRO A 408 -34.15 -4.22 -16.02
C PRO A 408 -34.23 -2.70 -15.91
N ILE A 409 -33.22 -2.10 -15.28
CA ILE A 409 -33.11 -0.67 -15.04
C ILE A 409 -31.77 -0.15 -15.60
N PRO A 410 -31.76 0.87 -16.48
CA PRO A 410 -30.52 1.50 -16.93
C PRO A 410 -29.68 2.07 -15.76
N GLU A 411 -28.35 1.98 -15.84
CA GLU A 411 -27.43 2.35 -14.74
C GLU A 411 -27.55 3.81 -14.26
N ARG A 412 -28.04 4.71 -15.12
CA ARG A 412 -28.20 6.14 -14.83
C ARG A 412 -29.64 6.58 -14.61
N SER A 413 -30.56 5.63 -14.40
CA SER A 413 -31.96 5.96 -14.16
C SER A 413 -32.14 6.70 -12.85
N ASP A 414 -32.87 7.81 -12.88
CA ASP A 414 -33.24 8.55 -11.67
C ASP A 414 -34.34 7.81 -10.86
N PRO A 415 -34.58 8.18 -9.59
CA PRO A 415 -35.57 7.50 -8.75
C PRO A 415 -36.98 7.44 -9.34
N TYR A 416 -37.39 8.47 -10.09
CA TYR A 416 -38.69 8.50 -10.75
C TYR A 416 -38.77 7.46 -11.87
N GLN A 417 -37.76 7.40 -12.74
CA GLN A 417 -37.68 6.43 -13.83
C GLN A 417 -37.66 4.99 -13.29
N GLN A 418 -36.92 4.75 -12.21
CA GLN A 418 -36.87 3.45 -11.56
C GLN A 418 -38.23 3.04 -10.98
N ALA A 419 -38.87 3.94 -10.23
CA ALA A 419 -40.19 3.70 -9.64
C ALA A 419 -41.25 3.42 -10.71
N CYS A 420 -41.28 4.21 -11.80
CA CYS A 420 -42.18 3.98 -12.92
C CYS A 420 -41.99 2.60 -13.55
N ALA A 421 -40.75 2.18 -13.80
CA ALA A 421 -40.46 0.88 -14.40
C ALA A 421 -40.91 -0.27 -13.49
N VAL A 422 -40.56 -0.21 -12.20
CA VAL A 422 -40.91 -1.25 -11.22
C VAL A 422 -42.41 -1.32 -10.99
N ALA A 423 -43.06 -0.19 -10.72
CA ALA A 423 -44.50 -0.12 -10.49
C ALA A 423 -45.31 -0.55 -11.72
N THR A 424 -44.87 -0.18 -12.92
CA THR A 424 -45.52 -0.64 -14.18
C THR A 424 -45.40 -2.15 -14.34
N ALA A 425 -44.22 -2.71 -14.05
CA ALA A 425 -44.01 -4.15 -14.14
C ALA A 425 -44.88 -4.91 -13.13
N ILE A 426 -45.01 -4.39 -11.90
CA ILE A 426 -45.90 -4.95 -10.87
C ILE A 426 -47.36 -4.87 -11.33
N ARG A 427 -47.84 -3.71 -11.80
CA ARG A 427 -49.21 -3.53 -12.30
C ARG A 427 -49.54 -4.45 -13.49
N ASN A 428 -48.59 -4.66 -14.38
CA ASN A 428 -48.78 -5.56 -15.52
C ASN A 428 -48.90 -7.03 -15.08
N ARG A 429 -48.23 -7.42 -13.99
CA ARG A 429 -48.31 -8.78 -13.44
C ARG A 429 -49.55 -8.98 -12.58
N ILE A 430 -49.93 -7.97 -11.82
CA ILE A 430 -51.08 -7.97 -10.91
C ILE A 430 -51.88 -6.70 -11.23
N PRO A 431 -52.94 -6.79 -12.06
CA PRO A 431 -53.80 -5.66 -12.37
C PRO A 431 -54.31 -4.96 -11.09
N ASP A 432 -54.49 -3.64 -11.16
CA ASP A 432 -54.99 -2.78 -10.07
C ASP A 432 -54.13 -2.74 -8.78
N SER A 433 -52.96 -3.39 -8.77
CA SER A 433 -52.05 -3.40 -7.62
C SER A 433 -51.41 -2.05 -7.28
N VAL A 434 -51.34 -1.12 -8.24
CA VAL A 434 -50.73 0.20 -8.08
C VAL A 434 -51.68 1.30 -8.57
N PRO A 435 -52.76 1.61 -7.81
CA PRO A 435 -53.83 2.50 -8.26
C PRO A 435 -53.38 3.95 -8.52
N GLY A 436 -52.32 4.42 -7.84
CA GLY A 436 -51.78 5.78 -8.00
C GLY A 436 -50.75 5.95 -9.14
N LEU A 437 -50.50 4.91 -9.94
CA LEU A 437 -49.40 4.91 -10.90
C LEU A 437 -49.59 5.91 -12.04
N ASP A 438 -50.80 6.02 -12.60
CA ASP A 438 -51.03 6.92 -13.75
C ASP A 438 -50.84 8.39 -13.37
N ASP A 439 -51.35 8.79 -12.21
CA ASP A 439 -51.13 10.12 -11.63
C ASP A 439 -49.65 10.39 -11.33
N TYR A 440 -48.92 9.39 -10.84
CA TYR A 440 -47.49 9.50 -10.58
C TYR A 440 -46.68 9.68 -11.88
N VAL A 441 -46.96 8.88 -12.91
CA VAL A 441 -46.36 9.02 -14.25
C VAL A 441 -46.68 10.38 -14.87
N ALA A 442 -47.90 10.89 -14.69
CA ALA A 442 -48.31 12.19 -15.19
C ALA A 442 -47.52 13.35 -14.57
N ARG A 443 -47.12 13.24 -13.29
CA ARG A 443 -46.32 14.27 -12.59
C ARG A 443 -44.87 14.39 -13.08
N ARG A 444 -44.34 13.37 -13.77
CA ARG A 444 -42.99 13.35 -14.38
C ARG A 444 -41.84 13.70 -13.44
N ARG A 445 -41.97 13.42 -12.14
CA ARG A 445 -40.94 13.68 -11.12
C ARG A 445 -41.17 12.82 -9.87
N ALA A 446 -40.09 12.55 -9.14
CA ALA A 446 -40.12 11.84 -7.86
C ALA A 446 -40.85 12.68 -6.79
N GLN A 447 -41.61 12.03 -5.90
CA GLN A 447 -42.46 12.69 -4.89
C GLN A 447 -41.98 12.46 -3.44
N CYS A 448 -41.21 11.40 -3.19
CA CYS A 448 -40.87 10.93 -1.83
C CYS A 448 -39.38 11.09 -1.48
N GLN A 449 -38.63 11.87 -2.26
CA GLN A 449 -37.19 12.06 -2.05
C GLN A 449 -36.83 12.78 -0.73
N GLU A 450 -37.68 13.68 -0.24
CA GLU A 450 -37.45 14.34 1.06
C GLU A 450 -37.45 13.33 2.22
N GLN A 451 -38.35 12.34 2.17
CA GLN A 451 -38.40 11.27 3.17
C GLN A 451 -37.19 10.34 3.06
N ALA A 452 -36.76 10.02 1.84
CA ALA A 452 -35.55 9.25 1.59
C ALA A 452 -34.29 9.98 2.12
N ASP A 453 -34.15 11.28 1.86
CA ASP A 453 -33.01 12.07 2.32
C ASP A 453 -33.01 12.21 3.85
N ALA A 454 -34.17 12.39 4.48
CA ALA A 454 -34.30 12.40 5.93
C ALA A 454 -33.86 11.06 6.57
N TYR A 455 -34.29 9.93 6.00
CA TYR A 455 -33.85 8.60 6.41
C TYR A 455 -32.33 8.43 6.20
N ILE A 456 -31.81 8.80 5.02
CA ILE A 456 -30.39 8.71 4.72
C ILE A 456 -29.58 9.53 5.73
N LEU A 457 -29.99 10.74 6.06
CA LEU A 457 -29.31 11.57 7.05
C LEU A 457 -29.33 10.94 8.45
N ALA A 458 -30.47 10.40 8.88
CA ALA A 458 -30.59 9.75 10.19
C ALA A 458 -29.73 8.47 10.29
N VAL A 459 -29.68 7.68 9.22
CA VAL A 459 -29.06 6.34 9.21
C VAL A 459 -27.59 6.40 8.81
N TRP A 460 -27.20 7.22 7.83
CA TRP A 460 -25.80 7.44 7.39
C TRP A 460 -25.11 8.63 8.10
N GLY A 461 -25.79 9.34 9.00
CA GLY A 461 -25.20 10.36 9.87
C GLY A 461 -24.03 9.83 10.72
N GLU A 462 -23.39 10.67 11.55
CA GLU A 462 -22.12 10.33 12.24
C GLU A 462 -22.20 9.05 13.10
N LEU A 463 -22.02 7.86 12.53
CA LEU A 463 -22.20 6.54 13.16
C LEU A 463 -21.30 6.28 14.39
N ARG A 464 -20.35 7.18 14.64
CA ARG A 464 -19.49 7.22 15.82
C ARG A 464 -19.33 8.69 16.21
N PRO A 465 -19.20 9.03 17.51
CA PRO A 465 -18.61 10.30 17.87
C PRO A 465 -17.31 10.48 17.08
N PRO A 466 -17.07 11.64 16.45
CA PRO A 466 -15.83 11.87 15.73
C PRO A 466 -14.69 11.61 16.71
N ARG A 467 -13.71 10.81 16.26
CA ARG A 467 -12.51 10.57 17.07
C ARG A 467 -12.01 11.93 17.53
N ARG A 468 -11.91 12.14 18.86
CA ARG A 468 -11.41 13.40 19.42
C ARG A 468 -10.10 13.71 18.70
N LYS A 469 -10.14 14.73 17.84
CA LYS A 469 -8.97 15.12 17.09
C LYS A 469 -8.01 15.70 18.13
N PRO A 470 -6.77 15.21 18.22
CA PRO A 470 -5.82 15.81 19.14
C PRO A 470 -5.72 17.30 18.79
N GLU A 471 -5.86 18.15 19.80
CA GLU A 471 -5.50 19.55 19.67
C GLU A 471 -4.07 19.62 19.16
N ARG A 472 -3.87 20.21 17.98
CA ARG A 472 -2.52 20.39 17.44
C ARG A 472 -1.81 21.38 18.36
N VAL A 473 -0.92 20.87 19.21
CA VAL A 473 -0.14 21.67 20.18
C VAL A 473 0.76 22.72 19.50
N ALA A 474 0.92 22.69 18.17
CA ALA A 474 1.39 23.84 17.41
C ALA A 474 0.98 23.70 15.93
N SER A 475 0.62 24.81 15.29
CA SER A 475 0.69 24.91 13.84
C SER A 475 2.12 24.53 13.41
N PRO A 476 2.31 23.59 12.47
CA PRO A 476 3.65 23.33 11.96
C PRO A 476 4.18 24.66 11.41
N ARG A 477 5.31 25.14 11.93
CA ARG A 477 6.04 26.27 11.33
C ARG A 477 6.08 25.99 9.82
N PRO A 478 5.57 26.87 8.96
CA PRO A 478 5.53 26.60 7.54
C PRO A 478 6.97 26.31 7.09
N ARG A 479 7.23 25.07 6.69
CA ARG A 479 8.53 24.69 6.13
C ARG A 479 8.78 25.60 4.94
N ARG A 480 9.97 26.21 4.89
CA ARG A 480 10.45 26.91 3.69
C ARG A 480 10.27 25.97 2.49
N LEU A 481 9.58 26.46 1.46
CA LEU A 481 9.35 25.69 0.24
C LEU A 481 10.69 25.56 -0.50
N LYS A 482 10.97 24.37 -1.03
CA LYS A 482 12.24 24.07 -1.72
C LYS A 482 12.08 24.43 -3.20
N GLU A 483 12.97 25.28 -3.69
CA GLU A 483 13.10 25.56 -5.12
C GLU A 483 13.70 24.34 -5.84
N THR A 484 13.11 24.01 -6.98
CA THR A 484 13.54 22.90 -7.83
C THR A 484 13.49 23.33 -9.28
N GLU A 485 14.54 22.97 -10.02
CA GLU A 485 14.64 23.29 -11.44
C GLU A 485 13.60 22.53 -12.28
N PRO A 486 13.10 23.14 -13.37
CA PRO A 486 12.28 22.46 -14.37
C PRO A 486 12.93 21.18 -14.92
N HIS A 487 12.11 20.27 -15.45
CA HIS A 487 12.62 19.12 -16.20
C HIS A 487 13.50 19.59 -17.38
N HIS A 488 14.55 18.84 -17.74
CA HIS A 488 15.51 19.24 -18.78
C HIS A 488 14.89 19.56 -20.15
N ASP A 489 13.81 18.86 -20.53
CA ASP A 489 13.03 19.13 -21.75
C ASP A 489 12.00 20.29 -21.64
N SER A 490 11.99 21.03 -20.54
CA SER A 490 10.98 22.07 -20.30
C SER A 490 11.37 23.38 -21.01
N LEU A 491 10.41 24.00 -21.69
CA LEU A 491 10.52 25.37 -22.23
C LEU A 491 10.16 26.43 -21.18
N LEU A 492 9.97 26.04 -19.92
CA LEU A 492 9.52 26.90 -18.84
C LEU A 492 10.69 27.29 -17.95
N THR A 493 10.91 28.59 -17.82
CA THR A 493 11.85 29.18 -16.86
C THR A 493 11.08 29.73 -15.67
N PRO A 494 11.47 29.46 -14.43
CA PRO A 494 10.78 30.01 -13.27
C PRO A 494 11.00 31.53 -13.15
N VAL A 495 9.95 32.26 -12.77
CA VAL A 495 9.99 33.72 -12.61
C VAL A 495 10.19 34.11 -11.14
N ASP A 496 9.47 33.45 -10.22
CA ASP A 496 9.45 33.79 -8.79
C ASP A 496 9.75 32.59 -7.88
N ALA A 497 9.85 32.80 -6.58
CA ALA A 497 9.95 31.72 -5.59
C ALA A 497 8.63 30.92 -5.47
N PRO A 498 8.66 29.61 -5.16
CA PRO A 498 7.46 28.82 -5.02
C PRO A 498 6.61 29.24 -3.81
N TYR A 499 5.30 29.22 -4.00
CA TYR A 499 4.31 29.55 -2.98
C TYR A 499 3.21 28.49 -2.90
N ARG A 500 2.40 28.53 -1.84
CA ARG A 500 1.25 27.62 -1.69
C ARG A 500 0.11 28.13 -2.55
N ASN A 501 -0.52 27.23 -3.30
CA ASN A 501 -1.70 27.58 -4.09
C ASN A 501 -2.81 28.12 -3.16
N PRO A 502 -3.33 29.34 -3.38
CA PRO A 502 -4.31 29.97 -2.50
C PRO A 502 -5.67 29.26 -2.49
N VAL A 503 -6.01 28.54 -3.57
CA VAL A 503 -7.25 27.75 -3.68
C VAL A 503 -7.04 26.32 -3.17
N ARG A 504 -5.85 25.76 -3.40
CA ARG A 504 -5.48 24.39 -3.02
C ARG A 504 -4.18 24.35 -2.23
N SER A 505 -4.24 24.69 -0.94
CA SER A 505 -3.07 24.86 -0.06
C SER A 505 -2.10 23.66 0.06
N ALA A 506 -2.52 22.48 -0.38
CA ALA A 506 -1.69 21.27 -0.49
C ALA A 506 -0.72 21.31 -1.69
N GLU A 507 -1.02 22.09 -2.73
CA GLU A 507 -0.20 22.23 -3.94
C GLU A 507 0.84 23.34 -3.77
N ILE A 508 2.05 23.08 -4.30
CA ILE A 508 3.12 24.07 -4.40
C ILE A 508 3.14 24.55 -5.85
N VAL A 509 2.91 25.84 -6.04
CA VAL A 509 2.86 26.49 -7.35
C VAL A 509 3.98 27.51 -7.49
N ARG A 510 4.32 27.83 -8.73
CA ARG A 510 5.35 28.78 -9.11
C ARG A 510 4.95 29.41 -10.43
N ASP A 511 5.32 30.67 -10.64
CA ASP A 511 5.08 31.36 -11.90
C ASP A 511 6.23 31.08 -12.87
N TYR A 512 5.88 30.81 -14.13
CA TYR A 512 6.81 30.38 -15.17
C TYR A 512 6.66 31.24 -16.43
N GLN A 513 7.79 31.59 -17.01
CA GLN A 513 7.92 32.21 -18.32
C GLN A 513 8.21 31.11 -19.35
N CYS A 514 7.41 31.04 -20.41
CA CYS A 514 7.65 30.10 -21.50
C CYS A 514 8.60 30.73 -22.54
N ALA A 515 9.47 29.92 -23.15
CA ALA A 515 10.37 30.34 -24.22
C ALA A 515 9.66 30.93 -25.46
N CYS A 516 8.36 30.65 -25.64
CA CYS A 516 7.57 31.23 -26.72
C CYS A 516 7.18 32.71 -26.50
N GLY A 517 7.55 33.32 -25.37
CA GLY A 517 7.31 34.74 -25.09
C GLY A 517 5.90 35.09 -24.60
N ASN A 518 5.03 34.11 -24.37
CA ASN A 518 3.71 34.35 -23.76
C ASN A 518 3.86 34.83 -22.31
N SER A 519 2.90 35.61 -21.82
CA SER A 519 2.90 36.11 -20.44
C SER A 519 3.12 35.00 -19.41
N PRO A 520 3.80 35.31 -18.29
CA PRO A 520 4.01 34.35 -17.21
C PRO A 520 2.69 33.71 -16.75
N PHE A 521 2.76 32.42 -16.41
CA PHE A 521 1.60 31.69 -15.88
C PHE A 521 2.00 30.81 -14.70
N THR A 522 1.03 30.59 -13.81
CA THR A 522 1.20 29.75 -12.63
C THR A 522 1.06 28.28 -12.97
N ALA A 523 2.03 27.45 -12.56
CA ALA A 523 1.95 26.00 -12.68
C ALA A 523 2.36 25.31 -11.38
N VAL A 524 1.89 24.08 -11.18
CA VAL A 524 2.31 23.24 -10.05
C VAL A 524 3.76 22.83 -10.24
N GLN A 525 4.63 23.20 -9.29
CA GLN A 525 6.08 22.99 -9.39
C GLN A 525 6.44 21.53 -9.69
N ALA A 526 5.76 20.59 -9.03
CA ALA A 526 5.98 19.16 -9.21
C ALA A 526 5.73 18.68 -10.66
N GLN A 527 4.74 19.25 -11.35
CA GLN A 527 4.40 18.87 -12.73
C GLN A 527 5.42 19.40 -13.74
N VAL A 528 6.00 20.57 -13.48
CA VAL A 528 7.07 21.13 -14.31
C VAL A 528 8.37 20.35 -14.08
N THR A 529 8.70 20.01 -12.84
CA THR A 529 9.89 19.21 -12.51
C THR A 529 9.82 17.78 -13.04
N SER A 530 8.62 17.17 -13.09
CA SER A 530 8.44 15.82 -13.61
C SER A 530 8.28 15.77 -15.13
N GLY A 531 8.28 16.91 -15.82
CA GLY A 531 8.11 16.99 -17.27
C GLY A 531 6.68 16.78 -17.76
N ASN A 532 5.67 16.80 -16.88
CA ASN A 532 4.26 16.73 -17.28
C ASN A 532 3.79 18.05 -17.91
N THR A 533 4.34 19.17 -17.44
CA THR A 533 4.08 20.51 -17.98
C THR A 533 5.38 21.06 -18.54
N LYS A 534 5.56 20.99 -19.86
CA LYS A 534 6.80 21.41 -20.57
C LYS A 534 6.70 22.77 -21.27
N SER A 535 5.52 23.36 -21.37
CA SER A 535 5.30 24.70 -21.97
C SER A 535 3.98 25.31 -21.50
N CYS A 536 3.72 26.56 -21.85
CA CYS A 536 2.41 27.20 -21.64
C CYS A 536 1.30 26.63 -22.56
N GLY A 537 1.59 25.57 -23.32
CA GLY A 537 0.69 25.00 -24.34
C GLY A 537 1.17 25.24 -25.78
N CYS A 538 2.21 26.04 -26.00
CA CYS A 538 2.74 26.34 -27.34
C CYS A 538 3.24 25.09 -28.09
N LEU A 539 3.87 24.13 -27.39
CA LEU A 539 4.28 22.85 -27.96
C LEU A 539 3.08 22.10 -28.55
N ARG A 540 1.96 22.03 -27.82
CA ARG A 540 0.74 21.36 -28.27
C ARG A 540 0.11 22.04 -29.49
N ASN A 541 0.20 23.36 -29.57
CA ASN A 541 -0.31 24.14 -30.71
C ASN A 541 0.57 23.96 -31.96
N GLN A 542 1.90 23.90 -31.79
CA GLN A 542 2.82 23.57 -32.89
C GLN A 542 2.57 22.15 -33.44
N THR A 543 2.33 21.16 -32.57
CA THR A 543 1.99 19.79 -33.03
C THR A 543 0.64 19.72 -33.75
N LYS A 544 -0.30 20.61 -33.42
CA LYS A 544 -1.59 20.72 -34.13
C LYS A 544 -1.47 21.44 -35.47
N GLN A 545 -0.49 22.33 -35.64
CA GLN A 545 -0.25 23.09 -36.87
C GLN A 545 0.62 22.36 -37.90
N GLN A 546 1.28 21.26 -37.52
CA GLN A 546 1.90 20.35 -38.48
C GLN A 546 0.80 19.70 -39.32
N GLN A 547 0.67 20.13 -40.58
CA GLN A 547 -0.21 19.50 -41.58
C GLN A 547 0.20 18.03 -41.73
N ARG A 548 -0.62 17.12 -41.18
CA ARG A 548 -0.52 15.69 -41.49
C ARG A 548 -0.93 15.48 -42.94
N SER A 549 -0.26 14.57 -43.64
CA SER A 549 -0.65 14.16 -44.99
C SER A 549 -2.11 13.70 -45.02
N THR A 550 -2.96 14.47 -45.70
CA THR A 550 -4.41 14.24 -45.75
C THR A 550 -4.71 13.07 -46.69
N ILE A 551 -4.97 11.89 -46.15
CA ILE A 551 -5.57 10.76 -46.90
C ILE A 551 -7.01 11.16 -47.22
N SER A 552 -7.41 11.11 -48.48
CA SER A 552 -8.77 11.51 -48.88
C SER A 552 -9.83 10.51 -48.39
N SER A 553 -11.08 10.96 -48.26
CA SER A 553 -12.20 10.07 -47.89
C SER A 553 -12.48 9.00 -48.95
N VAL A 554 -12.16 9.29 -50.22
CA VAL A 554 -12.25 8.33 -51.34
C VAL A 554 -11.19 7.24 -51.17
N GLU A 555 -9.94 7.63 -50.97
CA GLU A 555 -8.83 6.70 -50.75
C GLU A 555 -9.04 5.81 -49.52
N THR A 556 -9.61 6.38 -48.45
CA THR A 556 -9.97 5.62 -47.25
C THR A 556 -11.01 4.54 -47.54
N ARG A 557 -11.99 4.84 -48.41
CA ARG A 557 -13.03 3.90 -48.82
C ARG A 557 -12.44 2.77 -49.68
N ASP A 558 -11.60 3.12 -50.63
CA ASP A 558 -11.00 2.16 -51.56
C ASP A 558 -10.02 1.23 -50.84
N ALA A 559 -9.17 1.77 -49.95
CA ALA A 559 -8.25 0.96 -49.14
C ALA A 559 -9.01 -0.02 -48.22
N ARG A 560 -10.19 0.36 -47.72
CA ARG A 560 -11.04 -0.52 -46.91
C ARG A 560 -11.75 -1.58 -47.75
N ALA A 561 -12.11 -1.29 -48.99
CA ALA A 561 -12.65 -2.29 -49.91
C ALA A 561 -11.57 -3.33 -50.25
N TRP A 562 -10.39 -2.86 -50.65
CA TRP A 562 -9.22 -3.71 -50.94
C TRP A 562 -8.82 -4.59 -49.75
N ALA A 563 -8.75 -4.03 -48.54
CA ALA A 563 -8.42 -4.81 -47.34
C ALA A 563 -9.40 -5.96 -47.10
N ARG A 564 -10.71 -5.73 -47.32
CA ARG A 564 -11.73 -6.78 -47.18
C ARG A 564 -11.59 -7.88 -48.23
N GLU A 565 -11.23 -7.54 -49.46
CA GLU A 565 -10.97 -8.50 -50.53
C GLU A 565 -9.75 -9.39 -50.23
N GLN A 566 -8.73 -8.83 -49.58
CA GLN A 566 -7.54 -9.56 -49.16
C GLN A 566 -7.71 -10.32 -47.82
N GLY A 567 -8.90 -10.30 -47.21
CA GLY A 567 -9.15 -10.93 -45.90
C GLY A 567 -8.50 -10.22 -44.71
N ILE A 568 -8.10 -8.95 -44.86
CA ILE A 568 -7.45 -8.13 -43.83
C ILE A 568 -8.53 -7.44 -42.97
N GLU A 569 -8.50 -7.69 -41.66
CA GLU A 569 -9.49 -7.13 -40.73
C GLU A 569 -9.30 -5.62 -40.52
N VAL A 570 -10.32 -4.82 -40.87
CA VAL A 570 -10.33 -3.37 -40.69
C VAL A 570 -11.68 -2.93 -40.13
N GLY A 571 -11.66 -2.07 -39.11
CA GLY A 571 -12.88 -1.54 -38.49
C GLY A 571 -13.82 -0.83 -39.47
N VAL A 572 -15.14 -1.00 -39.24
CA VAL A 572 -16.22 -0.45 -40.08
C VAL A 572 -16.30 1.07 -40.09
N ASN A 573 -15.85 1.73 -39.00
CA ASN A 573 -15.85 3.18 -38.84
C ASN A 573 -14.43 3.68 -38.50
N GLY A 574 -14.11 4.91 -38.93
CA GLY A 574 -12.84 5.58 -38.59
C GLY A 574 -11.76 5.52 -39.67
N ARG A 575 -10.53 5.90 -39.31
CA ARG A 575 -9.35 5.95 -40.19
C ARG A 575 -8.79 4.54 -40.43
N VAL A 576 -8.47 4.21 -41.68
CA VAL A 576 -7.76 2.98 -42.04
C VAL A 576 -6.30 3.10 -41.55
N PRO A 577 -5.73 2.08 -40.90
CA PRO A 577 -4.32 2.11 -40.48
C PRO A 577 -3.36 2.45 -41.62
N ASP A 578 -2.38 3.31 -41.37
CA ASP A 578 -1.49 3.81 -42.43
C ASP A 578 -0.61 2.72 -43.07
N ARG A 579 -0.31 1.63 -42.34
CA ARG A 579 0.31 0.42 -42.92
C ARG A 579 -0.56 -0.17 -44.03
N ILE A 580 -1.88 -0.23 -43.83
CA ILE A 580 -2.84 -0.76 -44.79
C ILE A 580 -3.01 0.22 -45.96
N THR A 581 -3.11 1.52 -45.68
CA THR A 581 -3.18 2.54 -46.74
C THR A 581 -1.91 2.56 -47.61
N ALA A 582 -0.73 2.47 -47.01
CA ALA A 582 0.55 2.38 -47.73
C ALA A 582 0.63 1.11 -48.58
N SER A 583 0.19 -0.03 -48.05
CA SER A 583 0.15 -1.30 -48.78
C SER A 583 -0.85 -1.28 -49.95
N TYR A 584 -2.03 -0.67 -49.73
CA TYR A 584 -3.02 -0.44 -50.78
C TYR A 584 -2.46 0.40 -51.92
N ARG A 585 -1.72 1.49 -51.63
CA ARG A 585 -1.10 2.33 -52.67
C ARG A 585 -0.14 1.54 -53.56
N LEU A 586 0.69 0.70 -52.95
CA LEU A 586 1.64 -0.16 -53.68
C LEU A 586 0.93 -1.23 -54.49
N SER A 587 -0.07 -1.89 -53.90
CA SER A 587 -0.90 -2.88 -54.61
C SER A 587 -1.63 -2.27 -55.81
N LYS A 588 -2.22 -1.08 -55.65
CA LYS A 588 -2.89 -0.33 -56.73
C LYS A 588 -1.94 0.05 -57.85
N ALA A 589 -0.68 0.33 -57.53
CA ALA A 589 0.37 0.65 -58.50
C ALA A 589 1.09 -0.59 -59.06
N GLY A 590 0.65 -1.82 -58.71
CA GLY A 590 1.25 -3.06 -59.20
C GLY A 590 2.58 -3.46 -58.55
N ARG A 591 3.02 -2.75 -57.49
CA ARG A 591 4.28 -3.02 -56.76
C ARG A 591 4.10 -4.10 -55.69
N LEU A 592 3.73 -5.30 -56.13
CA LEU A 592 3.54 -6.46 -55.26
C LEU A 592 4.84 -6.98 -54.65
N ASP A 593 5.99 -6.69 -55.29
CA ASP A 593 7.35 -6.99 -54.81
C ASP A 593 7.71 -6.29 -53.48
N ALA A 594 7.06 -5.16 -53.20
CA ALA A 594 7.24 -4.42 -51.96
C ALA A 594 6.40 -4.98 -50.79
N LEU A 595 5.43 -5.86 -51.06
CA LEU A 595 4.52 -6.41 -50.07
C LEU A 595 4.99 -7.78 -49.56
N GLY A 596 4.65 -8.08 -48.31
CA GLY A 596 4.89 -9.39 -47.70
C GLY A 596 3.86 -10.43 -48.14
N SER A 597 4.01 -11.66 -47.64
CA SER A 597 3.08 -12.77 -47.92
C SER A 597 1.65 -12.53 -47.41
N ASP A 598 1.47 -11.62 -46.45
CA ASP A 598 0.18 -11.17 -45.92
C ASP A 598 -0.47 -10.04 -46.76
N GLY A 599 0.14 -9.68 -47.88
CA GLY A 599 -0.30 -8.57 -48.74
C GLY A 599 -0.06 -7.19 -48.13
N LEU A 600 0.67 -7.09 -47.01
CA LEU A 600 0.99 -5.85 -46.33
C LEU A 600 2.49 -5.57 -46.34
N LEU A 601 2.86 -4.30 -46.19
CA LEU A 601 4.25 -3.91 -45.95
C LEU A 601 4.77 -4.55 -44.66
N GLU A 602 5.95 -5.15 -44.71
CA GLU A 602 6.58 -5.76 -43.54
C GLU A 602 7.30 -4.71 -42.68
N GLU A 603 7.02 -4.71 -41.37
CA GLU A 603 7.51 -3.66 -40.47
C GLU A 603 9.05 -3.57 -40.42
N HIS A 604 9.74 -4.71 -40.48
CA HIS A 604 11.21 -4.74 -40.43
C HIS A 604 11.84 -4.07 -41.67
N ARG A 605 11.25 -4.23 -42.87
CA ARG A 605 11.73 -3.58 -44.11
C ARG A 605 11.61 -2.06 -44.00
N VAL A 606 10.49 -1.58 -43.46
CA VAL A 606 10.24 -0.15 -43.26
C VAL A 606 11.13 0.43 -42.16
N GLN A 607 11.39 -0.31 -41.08
CA GLN A 607 12.35 0.09 -40.05
C GLN A 607 13.78 0.22 -40.59
N GLN A 608 14.23 -0.75 -41.40
CA GLN A 608 15.56 -0.73 -42.01
C GLN A 608 15.70 0.44 -42.99
N TRP A 609 14.71 0.66 -43.86
CA TRP A 609 14.68 1.81 -44.75
C TRP A 609 14.68 3.14 -43.99
N ALA A 610 13.93 3.23 -42.90
CA ALA A 610 13.88 4.42 -42.06
C ALA A 610 15.25 4.74 -41.45
N GLN A 611 15.98 3.72 -40.98
CA GLN A 611 17.33 3.90 -40.46
C GLN A 611 18.32 4.37 -41.54
N LEU A 612 18.28 3.77 -42.72
CA LEU A 612 19.16 4.12 -43.85
C LEU A 612 18.90 5.55 -44.36
N ASN A 613 17.64 6.01 -44.31
CA ASN A 613 17.22 7.32 -44.82
C ASN A 613 17.06 8.37 -43.70
N GLY A 614 17.58 8.12 -42.50
CA GLY A 614 17.57 9.08 -41.39
C GLY A 614 16.17 9.45 -40.86
N GLN A 615 15.16 8.63 -41.11
CA GLN A 615 13.79 8.84 -40.64
C GLN A 615 13.67 8.51 -39.14
N LYS A 616 12.97 9.37 -38.39
CA LYS A 616 12.78 9.17 -36.94
C LYS A 616 11.73 8.11 -36.65
N LEU A 617 12.15 6.99 -36.06
CA LEU A 617 11.26 5.98 -35.50
C LEU A 617 10.67 6.44 -34.15
N GLY A 618 9.51 5.89 -33.80
CA GLY A 618 8.86 6.12 -32.51
C GLY A 618 9.53 5.36 -31.35
N ALA A 619 8.98 5.51 -30.15
CA ALA A 619 9.48 4.83 -28.95
C ALA A 619 9.59 3.30 -29.17
N ARG A 620 10.73 2.72 -28.77
CA ARG A 620 11.08 1.31 -28.97
C ARG A 620 11.13 0.86 -30.44
N GLY A 621 11.44 1.77 -31.37
CA GLY A 621 11.63 1.43 -32.79
C GLY A 621 10.33 1.27 -33.59
N ARG A 622 9.18 1.64 -33.01
CA ARG A 622 7.88 1.54 -33.69
C ARG A 622 7.83 2.44 -34.92
N VAL A 623 7.40 1.89 -36.07
CA VAL A 623 7.20 2.67 -37.30
C VAL A 623 6.01 3.61 -37.12
N THR A 624 6.23 4.90 -37.36
CA THR A 624 5.17 5.92 -37.25
C THR A 624 4.33 5.96 -38.53
N SER A 625 3.12 6.51 -38.43
CA SER A 625 2.21 6.74 -39.57
C SER A 625 2.88 7.40 -40.77
N GLU A 626 3.73 8.40 -40.54
CA GLU A 626 4.44 9.16 -41.57
C GLU A 626 5.48 8.29 -42.29
N VAL A 627 6.19 7.44 -41.54
CA VAL A 627 7.22 6.56 -42.08
C VAL A 627 6.64 5.46 -42.97
N TRP A 628 5.47 4.91 -42.62
CA TRP A 628 4.76 3.96 -43.49
C TRP A 628 4.41 4.54 -44.86
N LEU A 629 3.89 5.77 -44.88
CA LEU A 629 3.48 6.44 -46.12
C LEU A 629 4.70 6.92 -46.92
N ALA A 630 5.76 7.40 -46.26
CA ALA A 630 6.99 7.82 -46.90
C ALA A 630 7.70 6.64 -47.60
N TYR A 631 7.75 5.46 -46.96
CA TYR A 631 8.30 4.27 -47.58
C TYR A 631 7.54 3.85 -48.84
N ALA A 632 6.21 3.88 -48.80
CA ALA A 632 5.41 3.57 -49.98
C ALA A 632 5.65 4.56 -51.12
N ILE A 633 5.79 5.86 -50.83
CA ILE A 633 6.13 6.86 -51.85
C ILE A 633 7.50 6.56 -52.45
N ASP A 634 8.51 6.29 -51.63
CA ASP A 634 9.87 5.95 -52.08
C ASP A 634 9.87 4.72 -53.01
N CYS A 635 9.17 3.66 -52.61
CA CYS A 635 8.99 2.48 -53.45
C CYS A 635 8.33 2.83 -54.80
N LEU A 636 7.32 3.69 -54.82
CA LEU A 636 6.64 4.11 -56.06
C LEU A 636 7.54 4.97 -56.97
N THR A 637 8.47 5.74 -56.41
CA THR A 637 9.37 6.60 -57.18
C THR A 637 10.57 5.88 -57.81
N VAL A 638 10.97 4.71 -57.29
CA VAL A 638 12.15 3.94 -57.76
C VAL A 638 11.84 3.12 -59.06
N GLY A 639 10.75 3.43 -59.76
CA GLY A 639 10.16 2.57 -60.80
C GLY A 639 9.96 3.15 -62.21
N GLU A 640 10.69 4.18 -62.64
CA GLU A 640 10.78 4.56 -64.07
C GLU A 640 12.22 4.38 -64.57
N PRO A 641 12.46 3.55 -65.60
CA PRO A 641 13.76 3.46 -66.27
C PRO A 641 13.90 4.63 -67.26
N ASP A 642 14.93 5.46 -67.10
CA ASP A 642 15.31 6.46 -68.11
C ASP A 642 16.42 5.88 -69.00
N ASP A 643 16.05 5.66 -70.26
CA ASP A 643 16.93 5.32 -71.38
C ASP A 643 17.64 6.59 -71.87
N GLY A 644 18.97 6.67 -71.75
CA GLY A 644 19.72 7.72 -72.47
C GLY A 644 21.11 8.07 -71.98
N ALA A 645 22.11 7.39 -72.57
CA ALA A 645 23.50 7.81 -72.83
C ALA A 645 24.02 9.14 -72.21
N THR A 646 25.19 9.12 -71.55
CA THR A 646 26.48 9.50 -72.17
C THR A 646 27.71 9.21 -71.30
N GLU A 647 28.70 8.56 -71.93
CA GLU A 647 30.16 8.76 -71.88
C GLU A 647 31.00 8.78 -70.58
N GLN A 648 31.86 7.74 -70.52
CA GLN A 648 33.33 7.79 -70.42
C GLN A 648 34.03 8.39 -69.17
N GLN A 649 34.49 7.46 -68.31
CA GLN A 649 35.91 7.18 -68.00
C GLN A 649 36.71 8.16 -67.09
N PRO A 650 37.87 7.75 -66.53
CA PRO A 650 37.99 7.22 -65.16
C PRO A 650 39.00 8.04 -64.31
N ALA A 651 39.30 7.59 -63.08
CA ALA A 651 40.68 7.39 -62.57
C ALA A 651 40.87 7.59 -61.05
N ARG A 652 41.70 6.68 -60.52
CA ARG A 652 42.73 6.85 -59.48
C ARG A 652 42.37 6.60 -58.01
N GLU A 653 42.80 5.40 -57.61
CA GLU A 653 43.47 5.05 -56.36
C GLU A 653 44.47 6.11 -55.86
N ALA A 654 44.44 6.33 -54.53
CA ALA A 654 45.57 6.49 -53.61
C ALA A 654 44.97 6.33 -52.20
N VAL A 655 45.14 5.23 -51.44
CA VAL A 655 46.35 4.68 -50.80
C VAL A 655 47.07 5.70 -49.90
N GLN A 656 46.99 5.43 -48.58
CA GLN A 656 47.90 5.77 -47.47
C GLN A 656 48.09 7.26 -47.14
N GLU A 657 48.31 7.71 -45.90
CA GLU A 657 48.50 7.09 -44.60
C GLU A 657 48.43 8.23 -43.56
N GLY A 658 48.11 7.90 -42.31
CA GLY A 658 48.73 8.54 -41.15
C GLY A 658 47.96 9.67 -40.45
N ALA A 659 47.52 9.31 -39.23
CA ALA A 659 47.07 10.14 -38.10
C ALA A 659 45.69 10.81 -38.17
#